data_AF-A0A812MVP1-F1
#
_entry.id   AF-A0A812MVP1-F1
#
_cell.length_a   1.000
_cell.length_b   1.000
_cell.length_c   1.000
_cell.angle_alpha   90.00
_cell.angle_beta   90.00
_cell.angle_gamma   90.00
#
_symmetry.space_group_name_H-M   'P 1'
#
loop_
_entity.id
_entity.type
_entity.pdbx_description
1 polymer ?
#
loop_
_entity_poly.entity_id
_entity_poly.type
_entity_poly.pdbx_seq_one_letter_code
_entity_poly.pdbx_strand_id
1 'polypeptide(L)'
;LTGLLAPDGGPVALVRAMPNTPAAVGRGMSVLYATPEVGDAQRALCAELMAAVGETAWIDTEAEMDAVTALSGGGPAYLVHRAEDSPARLRENVTSPGGTTLEALKGAAVGLKAAAARVQAALAAKGVALEVREFPASTRTAEEAAAAIGCSVAQIAKSLIFRGKQSGRPVLVVASGANRVDEKKVAALVGEPIGKADAAFVRETTGYAIGGVPPVGHATPPLVALDEDLMALSEIWAAAGTPNAVFAVTPDSLVRLTEGSPMADAKPAKSGARTAKTKTGGKSKRAPASAGAKSAGAAPPRDIAGAAIDAALALAAARGWRDVSLGEIAAAAELKLSELYPVFATKAEILAAFSRRLDAEVLSEDLEGLEDSPARDRLFDVMMRRFDALEPHREAIGNILADVWADPVAALGGLPQLGRSMTWMLEAAQIPTDGWRGLLRVQGLVGIYLATLRVWLRDESLDKSKTMAQLDAYLRRIEGLSERFGRRRRPAGPPDTQVEAEPPEDRKDMQNRYGRLASWVYDLDKPVGHSFGDQAYYRQRLEHCDDGPILEPAVGNGRLFVPLLEAGFPIEGFDASAEMLGYCREACRRRNLRPALTQQRFEDFSYDTRFAAIIVPAGSLQLVTEAGAAAAVLTRFYAHLAPNGKLLLDLDPIGAFLGPSGSIRSWTTDEGDLLTLTEHRVETDYVAQTTLSHLRYDHWRDGNLMASELELFKLRWWGVNEVSLALRAAGFVDVVASGNYRHGHAPRQDDDILSFEARRPTPGEL
;
A
#
# COMPACT_ATOMS: atom_id res chain seq x y z
N LEU A 1 -39.18 6.17 22.30
CA LEU A 1 -38.11 6.24 23.33
C LEU A 1 -38.64 6.52 24.74
N THR A 2 -39.96 6.49 24.93
CA THR A 2 -40.69 6.85 26.16
C THR A 2 -40.53 5.88 27.34
N GLY A 3 -39.62 4.90 27.26
CA GLY A 3 -39.39 3.90 28.32
C GLY A 3 -37.97 3.90 28.91
N LEU A 4 -37.06 4.74 28.39
CA LEU A 4 -35.72 4.91 28.96
C LEU A 4 -35.79 5.95 30.08
N LEU A 5 -35.56 5.49 31.31
CA LEU A 5 -35.49 6.34 32.50
C LEU A 5 -34.04 6.44 32.96
N ALA A 6 -33.68 7.60 33.52
CA ALA A 6 -32.44 7.74 34.26
C ALA A 6 -32.43 6.79 35.48
N PRO A 7 -31.27 6.52 36.10
CA PRO A 7 -31.17 5.64 37.27
C PRO A 7 -32.08 6.04 38.45
N ASP A 8 -32.53 7.29 38.49
CA ASP A 8 -33.46 7.86 39.46
C ASP A 8 -34.94 7.81 39.02
N GLY A 9 -35.23 7.24 37.85
CA GLY A 9 -36.57 7.16 37.28
C GLY A 9 -37.01 8.43 36.53
N GLY A 10 -36.14 9.43 36.36
CA GLY A 10 -36.44 10.69 35.67
C GLY A 10 -36.33 10.61 34.12
N PRO A 11 -36.86 11.62 33.41
CA PRO A 11 -36.72 11.72 31.95
C PRO A 11 -35.25 12.00 31.57
N VAL A 12 -34.82 11.43 30.44
CA VAL A 12 -33.42 11.49 29.99
C VAL A 12 -33.28 12.41 28.79
N ALA A 13 -32.30 13.31 28.80
CA ALA A 13 -31.89 14.08 27.63
C ALA A 13 -31.31 13.14 26.57
N LEU A 14 -32.08 12.88 25.51
CA LEU A 14 -31.73 11.89 24.51
C LEU A 14 -31.87 12.45 23.09
N VAL A 15 -30.82 12.26 22.29
CA VAL A 15 -30.83 12.53 20.85
C VAL A 15 -30.79 11.20 20.11
N ARG A 16 -31.83 10.93 19.33
CA ARG A 16 -31.88 9.80 18.40
C ARG A 16 -31.34 10.27 17.04
N ALA A 17 -30.35 9.57 16.52
CA ALA A 17 -29.81 9.80 15.19
C ALA A 17 -30.10 8.59 14.28
N MET A 18 -30.43 8.86 13.03
CA MET A 18 -30.55 7.86 11.98
C MET A 18 -29.63 8.25 10.80
N PRO A 19 -28.38 7.78 10.77
CA PRO A 19 -27.47 7.98 9.63
C PRO A 19 -27.78 7.00 8.51
N ASN A 20 -27.32 7.30 7.29
CA ASN A 20 -27.33 6.38 6.16
C ASN A 20 -25.92 5.85 5.83
N THR A 21 -25.85 4.82 4.98
CA THR A 21 -24.60 4.10 4.66
C THR A 21 -23.44 4.96 4.15
N PRO A 22 -23.67 6.03 3.34
CA PRO A 22 -22.59 6.96 2.93
C PRO A 22 -21.89 7.72 4.07
N ALA A 23 -22.41 7.66 5.31
CA ALA A 23 -21.73 8.22 6.49
C ALA A 23 -20.33 7.61 6.71
N ALA A 24 -20.12 6.35 6.33
CA ALA A 24 -18.84 5.65 6.44
C ALA A 24 -17.71 6.27 5.59
N VAL A 25 -18.04 7.12 4.60
CA VAL A 25 -17.07 7.81 3.74
C VAL A 25 -17.20 9.34 3.81
N GLY A 26 -17.82 9.87 4.87
CA GLY A 26 -17.97 11.32 5.10
C GLY A 26 -18.92 12.02 4.13
N ARG A 27 -19.80 11.26 3.46
CA ARG A 27 -20.81 11.77 2.50
C ARG A 27 -22.24 11.41 2.92
N GLY A 28 -22.44 11.13 4.20
CA GLY A 28 -23.72 10.70 4.77
C GLY A 28 -24.76 11.81 4.85
N MET A 29 -25.97 11.41 5.20
CA MET A 29 -27.01 12.27 5.74
C MET A 29 -27.50 11.64 7.05
N SER A 30 -27.62 12.44 8.10
CA SER A 30 -28.12 12.00 9.40
C SER A 30 -29.34 12.82 9.81
N VAL A 31 -30.45 12.15 10.12
CA VAL A 31 -31.62 12.82 10.69
C VAL A 31 -31.66 12.63 12.20
N LEU A 32 -31.93 13.71 12.91
CA LEU A 32 -31.80 13.83 14.35
C LEU A 32 -33.15 14.22 14.97
N TYR A 33 -33.51 13.54 16.04
CA TYR A 33 -34.62 13.90 16.92
C TYR A 33 -34.09 14.05 18.35
N ALA A 34 -34.49 15.10 19.06
CA ALA A 34 -34.13 15.29 20.45
C ALA A 34 -35.38 15.35 21.33
N THR A 35 -35.31 14.72 22.50
CA THR A 35 -36.36 14.85 23.52
C THR A 35 -36.39 16.27 24.11
N PRO A 36 -37.50 16.69 24.74
CA PRO A 36 -37.64 18.04 25.32
C PRO A 36 -36.58 18.40 26.37
N GLU A 37 -35.94 17.41 26.98
CA GLU A 37 -34.90 17.58 28.00
C GLU A 37 -33.52 17.93 27.40
N VAL A 38 -33.36 17.87 26.07
CA VAL A 38 -32.13 18.26 25.36
C VAL A 38 -32.13 19.76 25.08
N GLY A 39 -31.17 20.48 25.65
CA GLY A 39 -31.00 21.92 25.42
C GLY A 39 -30.33 22.27 24.09
N ASP A 40 -30.37 23.56 23.73
CA ASP A 40 -29.82 24.06 22.45
C ASP A 40 -28.32 23.81 22.28
N ALA A 41 -27.53 23.95 23.36
CA ALA A 41 -26.10 23.67 23.33
C ALA A 41 -25.80 22.18 23.05
N GLN A 42 -26.62 21.28 23.60
CA GLN A 42 -26.50 19.85 23.36
C GLN A 42 -26.95 19.49 21.94
N ARG A 43 -28.02 20.12 21.42
CA ARG A 43 -28.42 20.00 20.01
C ARG A 43 -27.29 20.45 19.07
N ALA A 44 -26.67 21.60 19.34
CA ALA A 44 -25.56 22.11 18.53
C ALA A 44 -24.36 21.15 18.53
N LEU A 45 -23.97 20.64 19.71
CA LEU A 45 -22.89 19.66 19.84
C LEU A 45 -23.20 18.36 19.07
N CYS A 46 -24.42 17.82 19.19
CA CYS A 46 -24.81 16.62 18.45
C CYS A 46 -24.81 16.84 16.93
N ALA A 47 -25.24 18.02 16.46
CA ALA A 47 -25.20 18.36 15.05
C ALA A 47 -23.76 18.46 14.53
N GLU A 48 -22.85 19.08 15.30
CA GLU A 48 -21.43 19.18 14.97
C GLU A 48 -20.76 17.80 14.90
N LEU A 49 -21.04 16.93 15.87
CA LEU A 49 -20.54 15.55 15.88
C LEU A 49 -20.99 14.78 14.65
N MET A 50 -22.26 14.89 14.27
CA MET A 50 -22.79 14.20 13.10
C MET A 50 -22.37 14.84 11.77
N ALA A 51 -22.00 16.13 11.77
CA ALA A 51 -21.46 16.81 10.60
C ALA A 51 -20.12 16.23 10.13
N ALA A 52 -19.35 15.61 11.04
CA ALA A 52 -18.10 14.93 10.70
C ALA A 52 -18.29 13.76 9.73
N VAL A 53 -19.49 13.17 9.67
CA VAL A 53 -19.80 12.02 8.82
C VAL A 53 -20.76 12.35 7.66
N GLY A 54 -21.25 13.59 7.56
CA GLY A 54 -22.14 14.01 6.47
C GLY A 54 -23.07 15.17 6.83
N GLU A 55 -24.07 15.44 6.01
CA GLU A 55 -25.08 16.46 6.28
C GLU A 55 -26.04 16.04 7.42
N THR A 56 -26.65 17.01 8.09
CA THR A 56 -27.58 16.76 9.20
C THR A 56 -28.91 17.49 9.00
N ALA A 57 -30.01 16.86 9.42
CA ALA A 57 -31.32 17.49 9.51
C ALA A 57 -32.00 17.15 10.83
N TRP A 58 -32.79 18.09 11.35
CA TRP A 58 -33.59 17.90 12.56
C TRP A 58 -35.05 17.66 12.21
N ILE A 59 -35.69 16.78 12.96
CA ILE A 59 -37.14 16.58 12.95
C ILE A 59 -37.72 16.95 14.32
N ASP A 60 -38.97 17.40 14.31
CA ASP A 60 -39.62 17.99 15.48
C ASP A 60 -40.31 16.93 16.34
N THR A 61 -40.73 15.80 15.74
CA THR A 61 -41.44 14.74 16.45
C THR A 61 -40.77 13.37 16.28
N GLU A 62 -40.84 12.52 17.31
CA GLU A 62 -40.24 11.18 17.24
C GLU A 62 -40.91 10.33 16.15
N ALA A 63 -42.21 10.54 15.89
CA ALA A 63 -42.98 9.79 14.89
C ALA A 63 -42.47 9.98 13.46
N GLU A 64 -41.90 11.15 13.14
CA GLU A 64 -41.28 11.40 11.83
C GLU A 64 -40.06 10.50 11.59
N MET A 65 -39.46 9.95 12.64
CA MET A 65 -38.35 9.01 12.52
C MET A 65 -38.77 7.70 11.84
N ASP A 66 -40.05 7.32 11.88
CA ASP A 66 -40.56 6.15 11.17
C ASP A 66 -40.51 6.37 9.66
N ALA A 67 -40.85 7.58 9.20
CA ALA A 67 -40.74 7.97 7.80
C ALA A 67 -39.27 8.06 7.35
N VAL A 68 -38.40 8.60 8.18
CA VAL A 68 -36.94 8.62 7.96
C VAL A 68 -36.37 7.20 7.86
N THR A 69 -36.82 6.30 8.73
CA THR A 69 -36.39 4.89 8.73
C THR A 69 -36.88 4.18 7.48
N ALA A 70 -38.14 4.41 7.08
CA ALA A 70 -38.71 3.88 5.84
C ALA A 70 -37.98 4.43 4.60
N LEU A 71 -37.59 5.71 4.60
CA LEU A 71 -36.82 6.32 3.52
C LEU A 71 -35.36 5.84 3.51
N SER A 72 -34.74 5.62 4.66
CA SER A 72 -33.36 5.11 4.74
C SER A 72 -33.27 3.63 4.37
N GLY A 73 -34.25 2.82 4.78
CA GLY A 73 -34.33 1.40 4.45
C GLY A 73 -34.90 1.10 3.06
N GLY A 74 -35.90 1.87 2.62
CA GLY A 74 -36.60 1.71 1.35
C GLY A 74 -36.13 2.65 0.23
N GLY A 75 -35.40 3.71 0.56
CA GLY A 75 -34.87 4.69 -0.40
C GLY A 75 -33.93 4.07 -1.44
N PRO A 76 -32.98 3.19 -1.06
CA PRO A 76 -32.19 2.44 -2.03
C PRO A 76 -33.05 1.54 -2.91
N ALA A 77 -34.09 0.89 -2.38
CA ALA A 77 -35.00 0.05 -3.16
C ALA A 77 -35.92 0.85 -4.10
N TYR A 78 -36.34 2.04 -3.68
CA TYR A 78 -37.11 2.98 -4.51
C TYR A 78 -36.24 3.61 -5.61
N LEU A 79 -34.97 3.90 -5.30
CA LEU A 79 -33.98 4.31 -6.27
C LEU A 79 -33.63 3.16 -7.22
N VAL A 80 -33.44 1.91 -6.74
CA VAL A 80 -33.35 0.69 -7.58
C VAL A 80 -34.56 0.54 -8.49
N HIS A 81 -35.78 0.77 -7.97
CA HIS A 81 -37.00 0.61 -8.75
C HIS A 81 -37.13 1.67 -9.85
N ARG A 82 -36.53 2.85 -9.65
CA ARG A 82 -36.45 3.94 -10.63
C ARG A 82 -35.15 3.97 -11.44
N ALA A 83 -34.11 3.28 -11.01
CA ALA A 83 -32.79 3.25 -11.62
C ALA A 83 -32.66 2.02 -12.53
N GLU A 84 -31.91 2.18 -13.60
CA GLU A 84 -31.65 1.10 -14.56
C GLU A 84 -30.55 0.13 -14.07
N ASP A 85 -29.85 0.45 -12.97
CA ASP A 85 -28.80 -0.36 -12.34
C ASP A 85 -29.34 -1.40 -11.33
N SER A 86 -28.63 -2.53 -11.17
CA SER A 86 -28.99 -3.57 -10.20
C SER A 86 -28.68 -3.16 -8.75
N PRO A 87 -29.42 -3.68 -7.73
CA PRO A 87 -29.22 -3.33 -6.32
C PRO A 87 -27.80 -3.53 -5.78
N ALA A 88 -27.07 -4.53 -6.28
CA ALA A 88 -25.70 -4.80 -5.86
C ALA A 88 -24.73 -3.71 -6.34
N ARG A 89 -24.97 -3.20 -7.56
CA ARG A 89 -24.16 -2.15 -8.22
C ARG A 89 -24.41 -0.77 -7.59
N LEU A 90 -25.66 -0.49 -7.20
CA LEU A 90 -26.00 0.71 -6.44
C LEU A 90 -25.30 0.74 -5.08
N ARG A 91 -25.20 -0.40 -4.39
CA ARG A 91 -24.58 -0.49 -3.06
C ARG A 91 -23.06 -0.33 -3.08
N GLU A 92 -22.41 -0.69 -4.18
CA GLU A 92 -20.97 -0.53 -4.42
C GLU A 92 -20.61 0.93 -4.79
N ASN A 93 -21.52 1.64 -5.46
CA ASN A 93 -21.34 3.01 -5.94
C ASN A 93 -21.42 4.10 -4.84
N VAL A 94 -22.02 3.81 -3.68
CA VAL A 94 -22.19 4.79 -2.57
C VAL A 94 -21.08 4.76 -1.51
N THR A 95 -20.17 3.79 -1.54
CA THR A 95 -19.36 3.44 -0.35
C THR A 95 -17.84 3.51 -0.53
N SER A 96 -17.29 4.10 -1.60
CA SER A 96 -15.84 4.27 -1.76
C SER A 96 -15.39 5.73 -2.03
N PRO A 97 -14.31 6.24 -1.39
CA PRO A 97 -13.79 7.58 -1.66
C PRO A 97 -13.05 7.65 -3.01
N GLY A 98 -13.52 8.50 -3.93
CA GLY A 98 -12.79 8.88 -5.16
C GLY A 98 -13.18 8.17 -6.46
N GLY A 99 -14.21 7.31 -6.46
CA GLY A 99 -14.66 6.58 -7.65
C GLY A 99 -15.65 7.31 -8.56
N THR A 100 -15.23 7.63 -9.78
CA THR A 100 -15.95 7.61 -11.08
C THR A 100 -17.49 7.48 -11.16
N THR A 101 -18.29 8.36 -10.54
CA THR A 101 -19.67 8.64 -11.04
C THR A 101 -19.65 9.28 -12.44
N LEU A 102 -18.53 9.88 -12.85
CA LEU A 102 -18.42 10.56 -14.14
C LEU A 102 -18.02 9.65 -15.32
N GLU A 103 -17.28 8.56 -15.08
CA GLU A 103 -16.82 7.67 -16.17
C GLU A 103 -17.64 6.38 -16.30
N ALA A 104 -18.43 6.01 -15.30
CA ALA A 104 -19.25 4.79 -15.32
C ALA A 104 -20.62 4.96 -16.02
N LEU A 105 -20.93 6.15 -16.55
CA LEU A 105 -22.01 6.40 -17.51
C LEU A 105 -21.74 5.79 -18.92
N LYS A 106 -20.73 4.91 -19.09
CA LYS A 106 -20.26 4.46 -20.41
C LYS A 106 -20.05 2.95 -20.64
N GLY A 107 -20.37 2.02 -19.73
CA GLY A 107 -20.33 0.61 -20.14
C GLY A 107 -20.57 -0.45 -19.06
N ALA A 108 -21.69 -1.16 -19.17
CA ALA A 108 -22.14 -2.23 -18.29
C ALA A 108 -21.84 -3.64 -18.83
N ALA A 109 -21.49 -4.60 -17.96
CA ALA A 109 -21.84 -6.04 -17.99
C ALA A 109 -21.28 -6.75 -16.74
N VAL A 110 -21.88 -7.86 -16.30
CA VAL A 110 -21.45 -8.71 -15.17
C VAL A 110 -20.25 -9.59 -15.59
N GLY A 111 -19.30 -9.75 -14.67
CA GLY A 111 -17.87 -10.12 -14.77
C GLY A 111 -17.32 -10.90 -15.97
N LEU A 112 -17.53 -10.42 -17.19
CA LEU A 112 -16.63 -10.67 -18.30
C LEU A 112 -15.41 -9.75 -18.15
N LYS A 113 -14.20 -10.23 -18.44
CA LYS A 113 -13.01 -9.35 -18.54
C LYS A 113 -13.34 -8.18 -19.47
N ALA A 114 -12.77 -6.99 -19.21
CA ALA A 114 -13.15 -5.74 -19.89
C ALA A 114 -13.21 -5.83 -21.43
N ALA A 115 -12.31 -6.58 -22.06
CA ALA A 115 -12.33 -6.81 -23.50
C ALA A 115 -13.53 -7.67 -23.95
N ALA A 116 -13.91 -8.70 -23.18
CA ALA A 116 -15.07 -9.54 -23.45
C ALA A 116 -16.40 -8.81 -23.18
N ALA A 117 -16.45 -7.98 -22.14
CA ALA A 117 -17.59 -7.10 -21.88
C ALA A 117 -17.85 -6.12 -23.05
N ARG A 118 -16.77 -5.56 -23.65
CA ARG A 118 -16.88 -4.72 -24.86
C ARG A 118 -17.50 -5.47 -26.05
N VAL A 119 -17.18 -6.76 -26.21
CA VAL A 119 -17.77 -7.58 -27.28
C VAL A 119 -19.24 -7.87 -27.00
N GLN A 120 -19.60 -8.21 -25.75
CA GLN A 120 -20.99 -8.40 -25.34
C GLN A 120 -21.84 -7.16 -25.63
N ALA A 121 -21.31 -5.97 -25.35
CA ALA A 121 -21.98 -4.70 -25.67
C ALA A 121 -22.11 -4.47 -27.18
N ALA A 122 -21.07 -4.78 -27.97
CA ALA A 122 -21.12 -4.65 -29.43
C ALA A 122 -22.15 -5.60 -30.08
N LEU A 123 -22.31 -6.81 -29.55
CA LEU A 123 -23.32 -7.78 -29.98
C LEU A 123 -24.74 -7.30 -29.64
N ALA A 124 -24.94 -6.80 -28.41
CA ALA A 124 -26.22 -6.24 -27.98
C ALA A 124 -26.64 -5.01 -28.81
N ALA A 125 -25.69 -4.12 -29.13
CA ALA A 125 -25.94 -2.93 -29.95
C ALA A 125 -26.37 -3.26 -31.39
N LYS A 126 -25.95 -4.42 -31.92
CA LYS A 126 -26.39 -4.93 -33.23
C LYS A 126 -27.73 -5.69 -33.15
N GLY A 127 -28.38 -5.71 -31.99
CA GLY A 127 -29.71 -6.30 -31.78
C GLY A 127 -29.74 -7.83 -31.81
N VAL A 128 -28.58 -8.49 -31.65
CA VAL A 128 -28.49 -9.95 -31.67
C VAL A 128 -28.30 -10.46 -30.25
N ALA A 129 -29.23 -11.30 -29.78
CA ALA A 129 -29.21 -11.90 -28.45
C ALA A 129 -28.19 -13.06 -28.39
N LEU A 130 -26.90 -12.76 -28.53
CA LEU A 130 -25.80 -13.70 -28.36
C LEU A 130 -25.09 -13.45 -27.03
N GLU A 131 -24.70 -14.54 -26.38
CA GLU A 131 -24.05 -14.54 -25.07
C GLU A 131 -22.56 -14.86 -25.20
N VAL A 132 -21.71 -14.02 -24.63
CA VAL A 132 -20.28 -14.28 -24.47
C VAL A 132 -20.05 -15.17 -23.26
N ARG A 133 -19.30 -16.26 -23.46
CA ARG A 133 -18.93 -17.24 -22.44
C ARG A 133 -17.42 -17.26 -22.26
N GLU A 134 -16.95 -17.19 -21.01
CA GLU A 134 -15.53 -17.31 -20.66
C GLU A 134 -15.24 -18.69 -20.07
N PHE A 135 -14.17 -19.35 -20.55
CA PHE A 135 -13.77 -20.69 -20.13
C PHE A 135 -12.50 -20.63 -19.24
N PRO A 136 -12.37 -21.51 -18.23
CA PRO A 136 -11.20 -21.55 -17.36
C PRO A 136 -9.94 -22.14 -18.06
N ALA A 137 -10.10 -22.90 -19.14
CA ALA A 137 -8.99 -23.43 -19.94
C ALA A 137 -8.58 -22.46 -21.07
N SER A 138 -7.30 -22.48 -21.47
CA SER A 138 -6.79 -21.70 -22.61
C SER A 138 -7.54 -22.03 -23.89
N THR A 139 -8.02 -21.02 -24.64
CA THR A 139 -8.58 -21.19 -26.00
C THR A 139 -7.72 -20.51 -27.08
N ARG A 140 -6.39 -20.48 -26.88
CA ARG A 140 -5.43 -19.75 -27.74
C ARG A 140 -5.31 -20.33 -29.15
N THR A 141 -5.50 -21.63 -29.31
CA THR A 141 -5.52 -22.32 -30.62
C THR A 141 -6.93 -22.82 -30.96
N ALA A 142 -7.22 -23.07 -32.24
CA ALA A 142 -8.54 -23.56 -32.63
C ALA A 142 -8.78 -24.99 -32.12
N GLU A 143 -7.73 -25.79 -31.97
CA GLU A 143 -7.76 -27.12 -31.39
C GLU A 143 -8.08 -27.06 -29.88
N GLU A 144 -7.44 -26.16 -29.14
CA GLU A 144 -7.74 -25.91 -27.71
C GLU A 144 -9.17 -25.40 -27.52
N ALA A 145 -9.60 -24.43 -28.33
CA ALA A 145 -10.95 -23.87 -28.28
C ALA A 145 -12.01 -24.95 -28.56
N ALA A 146 -11.81 -25.77 -29.60
CA ALA A 146 -12.72 -26.87 -29.94
C ALA A 146 -12.83 -27.89 -28.80
N ALA A 147 -11.70 -28.24 -28.17
CA ALA A 147 -11.67 -29.16 -27.04
C ALA A 147 -12.39 -28.59 -25.80
N ALA A 148 -12.19 -27.31 -25.49
CA ALA A 148 -12.82 -26.64 -24.34
C ALA A 148 -14.34 -26.49 -24.51
N ILE A 149 -14.80 -26.24 -25.75
CA ILE A 149 -16.22 -26.03 -26.08
C ILE A 149 -16.94 -27.36 -26.32
N GLY A 150 -16.22 -28.41 -26.71
CA GLY A 150 -16.80 -29.70 -27.10
C GLY A 150 -17.38 -29.70 -28.52
N CYS A 151 -16.77 -28.94 -29.45
CA CYS A 151 -17.18 -28.86 -30.85
C CYS A 151 -16.07 -29.32 -31.81
N SER A 152 -16.36 -29.38 -33.11
CA SER A 152 -15.32 -29.68 -34.11
C SER A 152 -14.44 -28.46 -34.39
N VAL A 153 -13.17 -28.67 -34.73
CA VAL A 153 -12.24 -27.57 -35.09
C VAL A 153 -12.78 -26.72 -36.25
N ALA A 154 -13.55 -27.31 -37.16
CA ALA A 154 -14.20 -26.59 -38.25
C ALA A 154 -15.19 -25.51 -37.77
N GLN A 155 -15.80 -25.69 -36.59
CA GLN A 155 -16.76 -24.76 -35.99
C GLN A 155 -16.10 -23.57 -35.28
N ILE A 156 -14.78 -23.55 -35.10
CA ILE A 156 -14.10 -22.40 -34.52
C ILE A 156 -13.84 -21.35 -35.61
N ALA A 157 -14.38 -20.14 -35.45
CA ALA A 157 -14.11 -19.01 -36.33
C ALA A 157 -12.87 -18.23 -35.84
N LYS A 158 -11.76 -18.38 -36.57
CA LYS A 158 -10.51 -17.66 -36.30
C LYS A 158 -10.50 -16.31 -36.99
N SER A 159 -10.25 -15.25 -36.24
CA SER A 159 -10.07 -13.89 -36.76
C SER A 159 -8.60 -13.60 -37.04
N LEU A 160 -8.27 -13.24 -38.28
CA LEU A 160 -6.93 -12.85 -38.71
C LEU A 160 -6.95 -11.45 -39.31
N ILE A 161 -6.05 -10.58 -38.84
CA ILE A 161 -5.94 -9.21 -39.32
C ILE A 161 -4.74 -9.08 -40.28
N PHE A 162 -5.00 -8.47 -41.42
CA PHE A 162 -4.00 -8.09 -42.41
C PHE A 162 -4.03 -6.57 -42.62
N ARG A 163 -2.94 -6.04 -43.17
CA ARG A 163 -2.81 -4.64 -43.57
C ARG A 163 -2.74 -4.55 -45.09
N GLY A 164 -3.57 -3.71 -45.72
CA GLY A 164 -3.43 -3.34 -47.12
C GLY A 164 -2.07 -2.66 -47.35
N LYS A 165 -1.26 -3.16 -48.28
CA LYS A 165 0.10 -2.65 -48.50
C LYS A 165 0.12 -1.27 -49.14
N GLN A 166 -0.95 -0.87 -49.84
CA GLN A 166 -1.04 0.42 -50.51
C GLN A 166 -1.83 1.41 -49.66
N SER A 167 -2.99 0.99 -49.15
CA SER A 167 -3.88 1.86 -48.37
C SER A 167 -3.58 1.92 -46.88
N GLY A 168 -2.83 0.96 -46.34
CA GLY A 168 -2.65 0.78 -44.90
C GLY A 168 -3.90 0.29 -44.17
N ARG A 169 -4.99 0.02 -44.87
CA ARG A 169 -6.29 -0.30 -44.26
C ARG A 169 -6.29 -1.68 -43.60
N PRO A 170 -7.04 -1.86 -42.51
CA PRO A 170 -7.21 -3.16 -41.89
C PRO A 170 -8.17 -4.07 -42.67
N VAL A 171 -7.77 -5.33 -42.82
CA VAL A 171 -8.57 -6.39 -43.44
C VAL A 171 -8.71 -7.52 -42.44
N LEU A 172 -9.94 -7.81 -42.03
CA LEU A 172 -10.28 -8.92 -41.16
C LEU A 172 -10.71 -10.12 -42.01
N VAL A 173 -10.08 -11.26 -41.78
CA VAL A 173 -10.48 -12.54 -42.35
C VAL A 173 -10.98 -13.43 -41.23
N VAL A 174 -12.24 -13.84 -41.29
CA VAL A 174 -12.83 -14.81 -40.37
C VAL A 174 -12.87 -16.16 -41.09
N ALA A 175 -12.00 -17.08 -40.66
CA ALA A 175 -11.80 -18.36 -41.32
C ALA A 175 -12.12 -19.54 -40.40
N SER A 176 -12.53 -20.66 -40.97
CA SER A 176 -12.71 -21.89 -40.21
C SER A 176 -11.39 -22.33 -39.56
N GLY A 177 -11.48 -22.88 -38.34
CA GLY A 177 -10.37 -23.46 -37.58
C GLY A 177 -9.58 -24.49 -38.39
N ALA A 178 -10.25 -25.24 -39.27
CA ALA A 178 -9.65 -26.25 -40.13
C ALA A 178 -8.89 -25.68 -41.34
N ASN A 179 -9.13 -24.41 -41.70
CA ASN A 179 -8.64 -23.80 -42.93
C ASN A 179 -7.44 -22.87 -42.69
N ARG A 180 -6.69 -22.61 -43.78
CA ARG A 180 -5.60 -21.64 -43.84
C ARG A 180 -5.94 -20.57 -44.86
N VAL A 181 -5.74 -19.30 -44.48
CA VAL A 181 -6.06 -18.16 -45.35
C VAL A 181 -5.07 -18.08 -46.53
N ASP A 182 -5.62 -17.98 -47.75
CA ASP A 182 -4.86 -17.67 -48.96
C ASP A 182 -4.79 -16.15 -49.19
N GLU A 183 -3.62 -15.57 -48.91
CA GLU A 183 -3.38 -14.13 -49.02
C GLU A 183 -3.65 -13.58 -50.43
N LYS A 184 -3.52 -14.39 -51.50
CA LYS A 184 -3.78 -13.94 -52.87
C LYS A 184 -5.27 -13.75 -53.13
N LYS A 185 -6.11 -14.64 -52.59
CA LYS A 185 -7.57 -14.53 -52.71
C LYS A 185 -8.08 -13.34 -51.93
N VAL A 186 -7.55 -13.12 -50.72
CA VAL A 186 -7.91 -11.95 -49.90
C VAL A 186 -7.47 -10.66 -50.61
N ALA A 187 -6.26 -10.62 -51.18
CA ALA A 187 -5.80 -9.48 -51.97
C ALA A 187 -6.70 -9.17 -53.18
N ALA A 188 -7.19 -10.21 -53.87
CA ALA A 188 -8.12 -10.06 -54.99
C ALA A 188 -9.49 -9.50 -54.56
N LEU A 189 -10.01 -9.95 -53.41
CA LEU A 189 -11.26 -9.44 -52.84
C LEU A 189 -11.12 -7.99 -52.36
N VAL A 190 -9.99 -7.65 -51.73
CA VAL A 190 -9.72 -6.31 -51.18
C VAL A 190 -9.41 -5.31 -52.30
N GLY A 191 -8.89 -5.78 -53.44
CA GLY A 191 -8.49 -4.95 -54.59
C GLY A 191 -7.05 -4.40 -54.50
N GLU A 192 -6.24 -4.88 -53.55
CA GLU A 192 -4.84 -4.50 -53.39
C GLU A 192 -4.01 -5.61 -52.72
N PRO A 193 -2.67 -5.61 -52.83
CA PRO A 193 -1.82 -6.54 -52.09
C PRO A 193 -1.95 -6.35 -50.57
N ILE A 194 -2.03 -7.44 -49.82
CA ILE A 194 -2.05 -7.40 -48.35
C ILE A 194 -0.71 -7.85 -47.75
N GLY A 195 -0.47 -7.50 -46.49
CA GLY A 195 0.63 -7.95 -45.66
C GLY A 195 0.16 -8.34 -44.26
N LYS A 196 0.96 -9.16 -43.57
CA LYS A 196 0.68 -9.54 -42.18
C LYS A 196 0.71 -8.30 -41.28
N ALA A 197 -0.27 -8.21 -40.38
CA ALA A 197 -0.27 -7.24 -39.31
C ALA A 197 0.70 -7.66 -38.19
N ASP A 198 1.43 -6.70 -37.63
CA ASP A 198 2.14 -6.88 -36.35
C ASP A 198 1.17 -6.66 -35.16
N ALA A 199 1.60 -7.05 -33.95
CA ALA A 199 0.77 -6.98 -32.75
C ALA A 199 0.33 -5.55 -32.41
N ALA A 200 1.20 -4.55 -32.66
CA ALA A 200 0.89 -3.15 -32.43
C ALA A 200 -0.26 -2.68 -33.35
N PHE A 201 -0.18 -2.99 -34.64
CA PHE A 201 -1.24 -2.66 -35.60
C PHE A 201 -2.55 -3.37 -35.29
N VAL A 202 -2.51 -4.65 -34.90
CA VAL A 202 -3.72 -5.38 -34.49
C VAL A 202 -4.37 -4.69 -33.29
N ARG A 203 -3.59 -4.33 -32.27
CA ARG A 203 -4.10 -3.67 -31.06
C ARG A 203 -4.65 -2.28 -31.35
N GLU A 204 -3.93 -1.47 -32.12
CA GLU A 204 -4.34 -0.10 -32.51
C GLU A 204 -5.62 -0.11 -33.33
N THR A 205 -5.73 -1.02 -34.29
CA THR A 205 -6.86 -1.07 -35.22
C THR A 205 -8.09 -1.72 -34.61
N THR A 206 -7.91 -2.86 -33.95
CA THR A 206 -9.03 -3.66 -33.46
C THR A 206 -9.41 -3.32 -32.03
N GLY A 207 -8.48 -2.79 -31.23
CA GLY A 207 -8.64 -2.63 -29.79
C GLY A 207 -8.52 -3.94 -29.00
N TYR A 208 -8.06 -5.03 -29.62
CA TYR A 208 -7.91 -6.36 -29.03
C TYR A 208 -6.51 -6.95 -29.28
N ALA A 209 -6.08 -7.86 -28.41
CA ALA A 209 -4.80 -8.55 -28.58
C ALA A 209 -4.94 -9.74 -29.55
N ILE A 210 -3.82 -10.15 -30.18
CA ILE A 210 -3.78 -11.34 -31.03
C ILE A 210 -4.28 -12.55 -30.22
N GLY A 211 -5.12 -13.40 -30.85
CA GLY A 211 -5.73 -14.56 -30.22
C GLY A 211 -7.04 -14.27 -29.46
N GLY A 212 -7.38 -13.00 -29.22
CA GLY A 212 -8.66 -12.58 -28.66
C GLY A 212 -9.49 -11.68 -29.59
N VAL A 213 -9.07 -11.52 -30.85
CA VAL A 213 -9.73 -10.59 -31.79
C VAL A 213 -11.12 -11.12 -32.16
N PRO A 214 -12.21 -10.44 -31.75
CA PRO A 214 -13.57 -10.81 -32.13
C PRO A 214 -13.86 -10.48 -33.60
N PRO A 215 -14.96 -10.96 -34.19
CA PRO A 215 -15.38 -10.54 -35.53
C PRO A 215 -16.05 -9.14 -35.55
N VAL A 216 -16.38 -8.57 -34.38
CA VAL A 216 -17.11 -7.30 -34.21
C VAL A 216 -16.57 -6.47 -33.05
N GLY A 217 -16.91 -5.18 -32.99
CA GLY A 217 -16.53 -4.30 -31.87
C GLY A 217 -15.15 -3.64 -32.02
N HIS A 218 -14.65 -3.54 -33.25
CA HIS A 218 -13.34 -2.96 -33.55
C HIS A 218 -13.29 -1.44 -33.44
N ALA A 219 -12.12 -0.89 -33.06
CA ALA A 219 -11.90 0.54 -32.97
C ALA A 219 -11.95 1.24 -34.34
N THR A 220 -11.42 0.59 -35.38
CA THR A 220 -11.59 1.00 -36.79
C THR A 220 -12.29 -0.13 -37.56
N PRO A 221 -13.40 0.13 -38.28
CA PRO A 221 -14.08 -0.90 -39.08
C PRO A 221 -13.15 -1.49 -40.15
N PRO A 222 -12.82 -2.80 -40.10
CA PRO A 222 -12.02 -3.44 -41.14
C PRO A 222 -12.88 -3.82 -42.35
N LEU A 223 -12.25 -4.03 -43.50
CA LEU A 223 -12.93 -4.82 -44.55
C LEU A 223 -12.99 -6.27 -44.07
N VAL A 224 -14.18 -6.86 -44.04
CA VAL A 224 -14.39 -8.23 -43.55
C VAL A 224 -14.55 -9.21 -44.71
N ALA A 225 -13.75 -10.26 -44.67
CA ALA A 225 -13.77 -11.42 -45.54
C ALA A 225 -14.16 -12.66 -44.72
N LEU A 226 -15.18 -13.39 -45.17
CA LEU A 226 -15.66 -14.59 -44.48
C LEU A 226 -15.34 -15.83 -45.31
N ASP A 227 -14.87 -16.88 -44.67
CA ASP A 227 -14.65 -18.19 -45.31
C ASP A 227 -16.00 -18.85 -45.65
N GLU A 228 -16.21 -19.23 -46.92
CA GLU A 228 -17.46 -19.85 -47.40
C GLU A 228 -17.76 -21.18 -46.68
N ASP A 229 -16.75 -21.92 -46.23
CA ASP A 229 -16.93 -23.19 -45.51
C ASP A 229 -17.65 -23.01 -44.16
N LEU A 230 -17.58 -21.81 -43.57
CA LEU A 230 -18.36 -21.49 -42.38
C LEU A 230 -19.87 -21.52 -42.66
N MET A 231 -20.30 -21.26 -43.90
CA MET A 231 -21.71 -21.21 -44.29
C MET A 231 -22.38 -22.59 -44.33
N ALA A 232 -21.59 -23.67 -44.38
CA ALA A 232 -22.09 -25.05 -44.36
C ALA A 232 -22.38 -25.57 -42.94
N LEU A 233 -22.05 -24.80 -41.89
CA LEU A 233 -22.19 -25.21 -40.49
C LEU A 233 -23.47 -24.66 -39.86
N SER A 234 -24.08 -25.39 -38.93
CA SER A 234 -25.27 -24.93 -38.22
C SER A 234 -24.96 -23.96 -37.07
N GLU A 235 -23.76 -24.07 -36.48
CA GLU A 235 -23.32 -23.26 -35.35
C GLU A 235 -21.79 -23.09 -35.39
N ILE A 236 -21.33 -21.86 -35.15
CA ILE A 236 -19.93 -21.43 -35.16
C ILE A 236 -19.61 -20.76 -33.83
N TRP A 237 -18.37 -20.89 -33.36
CA TRP A 237 -17.87 -20.25 -32.15
C TRP A 237 -16.79 -19.24 -32.50
N ALA A 238 -17.02 -17.97 -32.18
CA ALA A 238 -16.11 -16.87 -32.49
C ALA A 238 -15.48 -16.29 -31.21
N ALA A 239 -14.25 -15.78 -31.31
CA ALA A 239 -13.56 -15.14 -30.19
C ALA A 239 -14.31 -13.89 -29.69
N ALA A 240 -14.18 -13.62 -28.40
CA ALA A 240 -14.90 -12.55 -27.71
C ALA A 240 -13.95 -11.68 -26.85
N GLY A 241 -12.91 -11.13 -27.46
CA GLY A 241 -12.10 -10.06 -26.85
C GLY A 241 -10.94 -10.52 -25.97
N THR A 242 -10.95 -11.76 -25.46
CA THR A 242 -9.84 -12.38 -24.71
C THR A 242 -9.54 -13.78 -25.25
N PRO A 243 -8.35 -14.36 -24.95
CA PRO A 243 -7.99 -15.71 -25.39
C PRO A 243 -8.82 -16.85 -24.77
N ASN A 244 -9.76 -16.56 -23.88
CA ASN A 244 -10.58 -17.54 -23.16
C ASN A 244 -12.09 -17.26 -23.30
N ALA A 245 -12.48 -16.23 -24.03
CA ALA A 245 -13.88 -15.84 -24.20
C ALA A 245 -14.33 -16.05 -25.63
N VAL A 246 -15.50 -16.67 -25.81
CA VAL A 246 -16.12 -16.98 -27.11
C VAL A 246 -17.63 -16.75 -27.06
N PHE A 247 -18.27 -16.65 -28.22
CA PHE A 247 -19.73 -16.68 -28.33
C PHE A 247 -20.18 -17.58 -29.49
N ALA A 248 -21.32 -18.23 -29.31
CA ALA A 248 -21.96 -19.04 -30.36
C ALA A 248 -22.71 -18.13 -31.33
N VAL A 249 -22.60 -18.40 -32.63
CA VAL A 249 -23.23 -17.64 -33.70
C VAL A 249 -23.56 -18.52 -34.90
N THR A 250 -24.67 -18.25 -35.58
CA THR A 250 -24.98 -18.92 -36.85
C THR A 250 -24.27 -18.22 -38.01
N PRO A 251 -23.96 -18.90 -39.13
CA PRO A 251 -23.29 -18.27 -40.26
C PRO A 251 -24.05 -17.04 -40.80
N ASP A 252 -25.37 -17.13 -40.92
CA ASP A 252 -26.24 -16.02 -41.32
C ASP A 252 -26.17 -14.84 -40.36
N SER A 253 -26.04 -15.10 -39.05
CA SER A 253 -25.90 -14.05 -38.05
C SER A 253 -24.51 -13.42 -38.11
N LEU A 254 -23.46 -14.22 -38.38
CA LEU A 254 -22.09 -13.73 -38.55
C LEU A 254 -21.98 -12.80 -39.77
N VAL A 255 -22.61 -13.14 -40.89
CA VAL A 255 -22.69 -12.27 -42.09
C VAL A 255 -23.38 -10.96 -41.75
N ARG A 256 -24.52 -10.99 -41.05
CA ARG A 256 -25.26 -9.78 -40.64
C ARG A 256 -24.49 -8.92 -39.64
N LEU A 257 -23.78 -9.54 -38.70
CA LEU A 257 -23.01 -8.86 -37.67
C LEU A 257 -21.80 -8.12 -38.24
N THR A 258 -21.15 -8.73 -39.23
CA THR A 258 -19.89 -8.24 -39.80
C THR A 258 -20.04 -7.47 -41.11
N GLU A 259 -21.21 -7.53 -41.74
CA GLU A 259 -21.45 -7.02 -43.11
C GLU A 259 -20.43 -7.59 -44.14
N GLY A 260 -19.86 -8.75 -43.82
CA GLY A 260 -18.78 -9.39 -44.59
C GLY A 260 -19.27 -10.12 -45.83
N SER A 261 -18.42 -10.16 -46.86
CA SER A 261 -18.69 -10.93 -48.09
C SER A 261 -18.07 -12.34 -47.99
N PRO A 262 -18.82 -13.42 -48.31
CA PRO A 262 -18.26 -14.76 -48.40
C PRO A 262 -17.17 -14.87 -49.48
N MET A 263 -16.10 -15.59 -49.17
CA MET A 263 -14.98 -15.88 -50.06
C MET A 263 -14.94 -17.38 -50.38
N ALA A 264 -14.91 -17.72 -51.66
CA ALA A 264 -14.87 -19.11 -52.09
C ALA A 264 -13.53 -19.84 -51.79
N ASP A 265 -13.63 -20.82 -50.88
CA ASP A 265 -12.83 -22.03 -50.66
C ASP A 265 -11.33 -21.85 -50.26
N ALA A 266 -10.97 -22.15 -49.01
CA ALA A 266 -9.61 -22.08 -48.46
C ALA A 266 -9.03 -23.48 -48.15
N LYS A 267 -8.84 -24.31 -49.18
CA LYS A 267 -8.29 -25.69 -49.04
C LYS A 267 -6.79 -25.71 -48.68
N PRO A 268 -6.32 -26.74 -47.92
CA PRO A 268 -4.96 -26.80 -47.42
C PRO A 268 -3.92 -27.00 -48.54
N ALA A 269 -3.02 -26.02 -48.69
CA ALA A 269 -1.86 -26.13 -49.56
C ALA A 269 -0.77 -27.04 -48.95
N LYS A 270 -0.36 -28.05 -49.73
CA LYS A 270 0.73 -28.98 -49.43
C LYS A 270 2.09 -28.28 -49.33
N SER A 271 2.97 -28.89 -48.54
CA SER A 271 4.37 -28.52 -48.34
C SER A 271 5.16 -28.40 -49.65
N GLY A 272 6.09 -27.44 -49.69
CA GLY A 272 7.01 -27.24 -50.80
C GLY A 272 8.10 -26.23 -50.45
N ALA A 273 9.36 -26.61 -50.70
CA ALA A 273 10.58 -26.00 -50.19
C ALA A 273 11.08 -24.78 -50.99
N ARG A 274 11.98 -24.01 -50.33
CA ARG A 274 13.15 -23.26 -50.86
C ARG A 274 12.99 -22.42 -52.15
N THR A 275 13.34 -21.13 -52.08
CA THR A 275 14.65 -20.60 -52.54
C THR A 275 14.70 -19.06 -52.51
N ALA A 276 15.91 -18.55 -52.35
CA ALA A 276 16.32 -17.15 -52.26
C ALA A 276 16.10 -16.33 -53.54
N LYS A 277 15.97 -15.00 -53.40
CA LYS A 277 16.76 -14.02 -54.18
C LYS A 277 16.69 -12.59 -53.64
N THR A 278 17.86 -11.99 -53.68
CA THR A 278 18.30 -10.61 -53.48
C THR A 278 17.68 -9.61 -54.46
N LYS A 279 17.54 -8.34 -54.03
CA LYS A 279 18.04 -7.08 -54.67
C LYS A 279 17.26 -5.84 -54.17
N THR A 280 17.89 -4.92 -53.42
CA THR A 280 18.63 -3.68 -53.80
C THR A 280 17.78 -2.41 -53.94
N GLY A 281 18.24 -1.35 -53.25
CA GLY A 281 17.97 0.07 -53.52
C GLY A 281 16.78 0.65 -52.76
N GLY A 282 16.83 1.78 -52.06
CA GLY A 282 17.83 2.84 -51.96
C GLY A 282 17.10 4.19 -51.79
N LYS A 283 17.61 5.02 -50.88
CA LYS A 283 17.42 6.49 -50.71
C LYS A 283 16.23 7.01 -49.89
N SER A 284 16.54 7.36 -48.63
CA SER A 284 16.55 8.72 -48.04
C SER A 284 15.76 9.84 -48.76
N LYS A 285 14.86 10.53 -48.04
CA LYS A 285 15.10 11.88 -47.46
C LYS A 285 13.83 12.53 -46.87
N ARG A 286 14.05 13.15 -45.69
CA ARG A 286 13.56 14.45 -45.21
C ARG A 286 12.12 14.62 -44.71
N ALA A 287 12.05 14.99 -43.43
CA ALA A 287 11.06 15.86 -42.80
C ALA A 287 11.00 17.26 -43.45
N PRO A 288 9.94 18.03 -43.15
CA PRO A 288 10.20 19.25 -42.38
C PRO A 288 9.13 19.62 -41.32
N ALA A 289 9.65 20.26 -40.27
CA ALA A 289 9.19 21.51 -39.64
C ALA A 289 7.82 21.59 -38.93
N SER A 290 7.95 21.73 -37.60
CA SER A 290 7.26 22.63 -36.68
C SER A 290 6.46 23.82 -37.26
N ALA A 291 5.27 24.06 -36.72
CA ALA A 291 4.93 25.24 -35.89
C ALA A 291 3.42 25.29 -35.62
N GLY A 292 3.02 25.58 -34.38
CA GLY A 292 1.62 25.90 -34.08
C GLY A 292 1.26 25.79 -32.61
N ALA A 293 1.81 26.67 -31.76
CA ALA A 293 1.35 26.85 -30.39
C ALA A 293 -0.09 27.42 -30.37
N LYS A 294 -1.00 26.74 -29.67
CA LYS A 294 -2.27 27.29 -29.18
C LYS A 294 -2.44 26.90 -27.71
N SER A 295 -2.87 27.86 -26.92
CA SER A 295 -2.91 27.86 -25.46
C SER A 295 -4.04 27.02 -24.85
N ALA A 296 -3.66 26.26 -23.82
CA ALA A 296 -4.31 26.05 -22.52
C ALA A 296 -5.75 25.51 -22.45
N GLY A 297 -5.87 24.18 -22.40
CA GLY A 297 -6.67 23.50 -21.39
C GLY A 297 -5.71 22.75 -20.46
N ALA A 298 -5.89 22.83 -19.14
CA ALA A 298 -4.98 22.18 -18.18
C ALA A 298 -4.99 20.66 -18.41
N ALA A 299 -3.89 20.15 -18.97
CA ALA A 299 -3.63 18.73 -19.16
C ALA A 299 -3.53 18.02 -17.80
N PRO A 300 -3.85 16.72 -17.71
CA PRO A 300 -3.54 15.93 -16.52
C PRO A 300 -2.06 16.11 -16.15
N PRO A 301 -1.70 16.10 -14.84
CA PRO A 301 -0.32 16.27 -14.42
C PRO A 301 0.55 15.27 -15.19
N ARG A 302 1.54 15.80 -15.91
CA ARG A 302 2.44 15.01 -16.75
C ARG A 302 3.15 13.99 -15.85
N ASP A 303 3.18 12.72 -16.23
CA ASP A 303 3.94 11.70 -15.51
C ASP A 303 5.45 11.91 -15.77
N ILE A 304 6.04 12.81 -14.98
CA ILE A 304 7.45 13.19 -15.06
C ILE A 304 8.32 11.96 -14.72
N ALA A 305 7.91 11.17 -13.74
CA ALA A 305 8.68 10.02 -13.27
C ALA A 305 8.75 8.91 -14.33
N GLY A 306 7.59 8.51 -14.90
CA GLY A 306 7.51 7.51 -15.95
C GLY A 306 8.26 7.92 -17.21
N ALA A 307 8.07 9.15 -17.67
CA ALA A 307 8.76 9.68 -18.84
C ALA A 307 10.29 9.67 -18.68
N ALA A 308 10.79 10.03 -17.50
CA ALA A 308 12.21 10.00 -17.20
C ALA A 308 12.78 8.57 -17.13
N ILE A 309 12.03 7.61 -16.57
CA ILE A 309 12.42 6.19 -16.53
C ILE A 309 12.53 5.64 -17.95
N ASP A 310 11.54 5.86 -18.80
CA ASP A 310 11.51 5.33 -20.16
C ASP A 310 12.61 5.95 -21.02
N ALA A 311 12.83 7.25 -20.91
CA ALA A 311 13.94 7.94 -21.57
C ALA A 311 15.30 7.41 -21.11
N ALA A 312 15.48 7.17 -19.80
CA ALA A 312 16.71 6.63 -19.25
C ALA A 312 16.99 5.21 -19.78
N LEU A 313 15.99 4.33 -19.86
CA LEU A 313 16.12 2.98 -20.39
C LEU A 313 16.42 2.98 -21.90
N ALA A 314 15.73 3.83 -22.67
CA ALA A 314 15.97 3.97 -24.10
C ALA A 314 17.39 4.47 -24.41
N LEU A 315 17.87 5.46 -23.64
CA LEU A 315 19.24 5.96 -23.76
C LEU A 315 20.28 4.91 -23.33
N ALA A 316 20.01 4.17 -22.26
CA ALA A 316 20.87 3.08 -21.80
C ALA A 316 21.01 1.97 -22.85
N ALA A 317 19.91 1.60 -23.52
CA ALA A 317 19.93 0.63 -24.61
C ALA A 317 20.76 1.14 -25.81
N ALA A 318 20.60 2.42 -26.17
CA ALA A 318 21.22 2.96 -27.37
C ALA A 318 22.72 3.27 -27.23
N ARG A 319 23.20 3.66 -26.05
CA ARG A 319 24.54 4.27 -25.89
C ARG A 319 25.34 3.79 -24.68
N GLY A 320 24.81 2.88 -23.85
CA GLY A 320 25.43 2.50 -22.57
C GLY A 320 24.99 3.40 -21.42
N TRP A 321 25.11 2.95 -20.17
CA TRP A 321 24.59 3.66 -19.00
C TRP A 321 25.56 4.71 -18.44
N ARG A 322 26.85 4.46 -18.59
CA ARG A 322 27.93 5.36 -18.15
C ARG A 322 27.88 6.70 -18.86
N ASP A 323 27.57 6.68 -20.16
CA ASP A 323 27.60 7.85 -21.05
C ASP A 323 26.29 8.66 -21.07
N VAL A 324 25.31 8.27 -20.26
CA VAL A 324 24.03 8.98 -20.13
C VAL A 324 24.06 9.93 -18.94
N SER A 325 23.78 11.21 -19.17
CA SER A 325 23.64 12.23 -18.13
C SER A 325 22.17 12.51 -17.78
N LEU A 326 21.92 13.07 -16.59
CA LEU A 326 20.57 13.52 -16.18
C LEU A 326 20.01 14.60 -17.12
N GLY A 327 20.88 15.43 -17.72
CA GLY A 327 20.49 16.42 -18.71
C GLY A 327 20.00 15.80 -20.01
N GLU A 328 20.63 14.72 -20.46
CA GLU A 328 20.21 13.98 -21.65
C GLU A 328 18.92 13.19 -21.39
N ILE A 329 18.75 12.62 -20.19
CA ILE A 329 17.50 11.99 -19.78
C ILE A 329 16.36 13.01 -19.79
N ALA A 330 16.57 14.19 -19.19
CA ALA A 330 15.58 15.28 -19.22
C ALA A 330 15.24 15.69 -20.65
N ALA A 331 16.26 15.88 -21.51
CA ALA A 331 16.05 16.26 -22.90
C ALA A 331 15.28 15.19 -23.70
N ALA A 332 15.61 13.91 -23.53
CA ALA A 332 14.94 12.80 -24.20
C ALA A 332 13.51 12.57 -23.69
N ALA A 333 13.22 12.89 -22.43
CA ALA A 333 11.88 12.89 -21.85
C ALA A 333 11.07 14.16 -22.16
N GLU A 334 11.64 15.11 -22.91
CA GLU A 334 11.06 16.44 -23.16
C GLU A 334 10.71 17.22 -21.88
N LEU A 335 11.60 17.12 -20.88
CA LEU A 335 11.53 17.76 -19.58
C LEU A 335 12.65 18.80 -19.43
N LYS A 336 12.40 19.87 -18.67
CA LYS A 336 13.47 20.72 -18.16
C LYS A 336 14.16 20.02 -16.99
N LEU A 337 15.45 20.31 -16.80
CA LEU A 337 16.19 19.84 -15.63
C LEU A 337 15.52 20.22 -14.29
N SER A 338 14.88 21.40 -14.24
CA SER A 338 14.11 21.86 -13.07
C SER A 338 12.85 21.03 -12.79
N GLU A 339 12.34 20.30 -13.78
CA GLU A 339 11.19 19.39 -13.63
C GLU A 339 11.66 18.00 -13.21
N LEU A 340 12.86 17.58 -13.63
CA LEU A 340 13.46 16.29 -13.25
C LEU A 340 14.04 16.31 -11.82
N TYR A 341 14.69 17.42 -11.43
CA TYR A 341 15.39 17.56 -10.15
C TYR A 341 14.56 17.24 -8.90
N PRO A 342 13.29 17.69 -8.78
CA PRO A 342 12.45 17.36 -7.62
C PRO A 342 12.02 15.89 -7.55
N VAL A 343 12.11 15.17 -8.68
CA VAL A 343 11.63 13.78 -8.80
C VAL A 343 12.79 12.79 -8.60
N PHE A 344 13.94 13.09 -9.18
CA PHE A 344 15.14 12.25 -9.09
C PHE A 344 16.39 13.10 -8.84
N ALA A 345 17.02 12.91 -7.69
CA ALA A 345 18.28 13.53 -7.32
C ALA A 345 19.47 12.86 -8.02
N THR A 346 19.37 11.57 -8.36
CA THR A 346 20.48 10.80 -8.96
C THR A 346 20.01 9.82 -10.03
N LYS A 347 20.94 9.39 -10.91
CA LYS A 347 20.69 8.28 -11.86
C LYS A 347 20.31 6.97 -11.15
N ALA A 348 20.82 6.74 -9.94
CA ALA A 348 20.51 5.54 -9.15
C ALA A 348 19.05 5.52 -8.69
N GLU A 349 18.46 6.67 -8.37
CA GLU A 349 17.04 6.77 -8.01
C GLU A 349 16.10 6.45 -9.17
N ILE A 350 16.50 6.79 -10.40
CA ILE A 350 15.77 6.41 -11.62
C ILE A 350 15.76 4.88 -11.76
N LEU A 351 16.89 4.21 -11.56
CA LEU A 351 16.97 2.74 -11.58
C LEU A 351 16.17 2.10 -10.43
N ALA A 352 16.17 2.71 -9.25
CA ALA A 352 15.36 2.25 -8.13
C ALA A 352 13.86 2.42 -8.40
N ALA A 353 13.45 3.50 -9.07
CA ALA A 353 12.07 3.73 -9.47
C ALA A 353 11.62 2.76 -10.58
N PHE A 354 12.49 2.47 -11.54
CA PHE A 354 12.27 1.40 -12.51
C PHE A 354 12.11 0.03 -11.84
N SER A 355 12.98 -0.30 -10.89
CA SER A 355 12.91 -1.54 -10.11
C SER A 355 11.57 -1.65 -9.38
N ARG A 356 11.08 -0.57 -8.74
CA ARG A 356 9.74 -0.53 -8.12
C ARG A 356 8.60 -0.69 -9.12
N ARG A 357 8.73 -0.11 -10.32
CA ARG A 357 7.74 -0.27 -11.41
C ARG A 357 7.60 -1.73 -11.84
N LEU A 358 8.73 -2.43 -12.00
CA LEU A 358 8.74 -3.88 -12.29
C LEU A 358 8.18 -4.70 -11.14
N ASP A 359 8.56 -4.40 -9.90
CA ASP A 359 8.05 -5.11 -8.71
C ASP A 359 6.53 -4.99 -8.64
N ALA A 360 5.98 -3.78 -8.87
CA ALA A 360 4.55 -3.54 -8.88
C ALA A 360 3.82 -4.32 -10.00
N GLU A 361 4.42 -4.44 -11.19
CA GLU A 361 3.86 -5.26 -12.28
C GLU A 361 3.76 -6.73 -11.87
N VAL A 362 4.83 -7.30 -11.31
CA VAL A 362 4.85 -8.70 -10.83
C VAL A 362 3.83 -8.93 -9.70
N LEU A 363 3.69 -7.97 -8.78
CA LEU A 363 2.76 -8.05 -7.64
C LEU A 363 1.30 -7.78 -8.03
N SER A 364 1.05 -7.12 -9.16
CA SER A 364 -0.30 -6.78 -9.61
C SER A 364 -1.06 -7.95 -10.24
N GLU A 365 -0.38 -9.06 -10.54
CA GLU A 365 -1.00 -10.26 -11.10
C GLU A 365 -1.39 -11.23 -9.97
N ASP A 366 -2.69 -11.47 -9.81
CA ASP A 366 -3.18 -12.40 -8.79
C ASP A 366 -2.57 -13.81 -8.94
N LEU A 367 -2.19 -14.41 -7.81
CA LEU A 367 -1.68 -15.79 -7.73
C LEU A 367 -2.85 -16.78 -7.54
N GLU A 368 -3.93 -16.63 -8.31
CA GLU A 368 -5.07 -17.54 -8.25
C GLU A 368 -4.65 -18.97 -8.63
N GLY A 369 -4.83 -19.93 -7.71
CA GLY A 369 -4.59 -21.36 -7.94
C GLY A 369 -3.23 -21.91 -7.50
N LEU A 370 -2.37 -21.10 -6.85
CA LEU A 370 -1.03 -21.52 -6.40
C LEU A 370 -0.92 -21.80 -4.89
N GLU A 371 -1.98 -21.60 -4.11
CA GLU A 371 -1.99 -21.74 -2.64
C GLU A 371 -1.57 -23.14 -2.16
N ASP A 372 -1.93 -24.18 -2.92
CA ASP A 372 -1.57 -25.59 -2.64
C ASP A 372 -0.25 -26.05 -3.26
N SER A 373 0.43 -25.20 -4.04
CA SER A 373 1.69 -25.56 -4.70
C SER A 373 2.88 -25.44 -3.75
N PRO A 374 3.91 -26.30 -3.86
CA PRO A 374 5.13 -26.19 -3.07
C PRO A 374 5.75 -24.77 -3.12
N ALA A 375 6.35 -24.32 -2.01
CA ALA A 375 6.93 -22.97 -1.92
C ALA A 375 7.98 -22.69 -3.01
N ARG A 376 8.71 -23.72 -3.46
CA ARG A 376 9.64 -23.61 -4.59
C ARG A 376 8.92 -23.25 -5.89
N ASP A 377 7.81 -23.91 -6.18
CA ASP A 377 7.09 -23.73 -7.45
C ASP A 377 6.45 -22.34 -7.49
N ARG A 378 5.88 -21.87 -6.36
CA ARG A 378 5.41 -20.49 -6.22
C ARG A 378 6.53 -19.46 -6.42
N LEU A 379 7.69 -19.68 -5.79
CA LEU A 379 8.84 -18.79 -5.96
C LEU A 379 9.40 -18.83 -7.38
N PHE A 380 9.41 -20.00 -8.01
CA PHE A 380 9.83 -20.16 -9.40
C PHE A 380 8.92 -19.33 -10.32
N ASP A 381 7.60 -19.42 -10.15
CA ASP A 381 6.63 -18.69 -10.96
C ASP A 381 6.76 -17.16 -10.79
N VAL A 382 6.85 -16.67 -9.55
CA VAL A 382 7.06 -15.24 -9.26
C VAL A 382 8.34 -14.73 -9.94
N MET A 383 9.43 -15.50 -9.86
CA MET A 383 10.70 -15.12 -10.45
C MET A 383 10.67 -15.19 -11.99
N MET A 384 9.91 -16.11 -12.58
CA MET A 384 9.72 -16.17 -14.03
C MET A 384 8.90 -14.99 -14.54
N ARG A 385 7.80 -14.61 -13.87
CA ARG A 385 7.04 -13.39 -14.19
C ARG A 385 7.92 -12.15 -14.16
N ARG A 386 8.82 -12.06 -13.17
CA ARG A 386 9.82 -10.98 -13.11
C ARG A 386 10.74 -10.94 -14.33
N PHE A 387 11.22 -12.09 -14.80
CA PHE A 387 12.05 -12.17 -16.01
C PHE A 387 11.28 -11.88 -17.30
N ASP A 388 9.98 -12.16 -17.32
CA ASP A 388 9.09 -11.79 -18.43
C ASP A 388 8.85 -10.29 -18.47
N ALA A 389 8.58 -9.65 -17.33
CA ALA A 389 8.45 -8.18 -17.21
C ALA A 389 9.73 -7.43 -17.57
N LEU A 390 10.90 -8.05 -17.36
CA LEU A 390 12.21 -7.50 -17.75
C LEU A 390 12.48 -7.58 -19.26
N GLU A 391 11.80 -8.45 -20.00
CA GLU A 391 12.10 -8.76 -21.41
C GLU A 391 12.09 -7.54 -22.34
N PRO A 392 11.12 -6.61 -22.27
CA PRO A 392 11.12 -5.40 -23.10
C PRO A 392 12.36 -4.52 -22.88
N HIS A 393 13.05 -4.69 -21.76
CA HIS A 393 14.18 -3.87 -21.32
C HIS A 393 15.53 -4.61 -21.37
N ARG A 394 15.59 -5.83 -21.92
CA ARG A 394 16.77 -6.69 -21.93
C ARG A 394 18.07 -6.00 -22.36
N GLU A 395 18.04 -5.25 -23.46
CA GLU A 395 19.21 -4.55 -24.00
C GLU A 395 19.71 -3.45 -23.06
N ALA A 396 18.78 -2.64 -22.51
CA ALA A 396 19.10 -1.63 -21.51
C ALA A 396 19.72 -2.25 -20.24
N ILE A 397 19.16 -3.36 -19.75
CA ILE A 397 19.64 -4.06 -18.56
C ILE A 397 21.03 -4.66 -18.77
N GLY A 398 21.30 -5.22 -19.96
CA GLY A 398 22.62 -5.70 -20.32
C GLY A 398 23.68 -4.61 -20.26
N ASN A 399 23.37 -3.44 -20.83
CA ASN A 399 24.27 -2.28 -20.84
C ASN A 399 24.45 -1.66 -19.44
N ILE A 400 23.38 -1.55 -18.65
CA ILE A 400 23.45 -1.06 -17.26
C ILE A 400 24.32 -1.97 -16.41
N LEU A 401 24.14 -3.29 -16.50
CA LEU A 401 24.93 -4.24 -15.73
C LEU A 401 26.39 -4.23 -16.14
N ALA A 402 26.71 -4.16 -17.44
CA ALA A 402 28.09 -4.08 -17.90
C ALA A 402 28.85 -2.90 -17.24
N ASP A 403 28.18 -1.76 -17.08
CA ASP A 403 28.76 -0.57 -16.46
C ASP A 403 28.81 -0.64 -14.93
N VAL A 404 27.78 -1.18 -14.28
CA VAL A 404 27.74 -1.38 -12.81
C VAL A 404 28.83 -2.34 -12.35
N TRP A 405 29.15 -3.38 -13.13
CA TRP A 405 30.26 -4.29 -12.84
C TRP A 405 31.64 -3.64 -13.02
N ALA A 406 31.73 -2.54 -13.76
CA ALA A 406 32.95 -1.74 -13.92
C ALA A 406 33.09 -0.61 -12.87
N ASP A 407 32.07 -0.38 -12.03
CA ASP A 407 32.04 0.62 -10.96
C ASP A 407 31.58 -0.01 -9.62
N PRO A 408 32.52 -0.41 -8.76
CA PRO A 408 32.21 -1.03 -7.46
C PRO A 408 31.34 -0.17 -6.53
N VAL A 409 31.39 1.17 -6.66
CA VAL A 409 30.61 2.08 -5.81
C VAL A 409 29.15 2.11 -6.27
N ALA A 410 28.91 2.14 -7.57
CA ALA A 410 27.56 2.02 -8.14
C ALA A 410 26.93 0.65 -7.84
N ALA A 411 27.74 -0.43 -7.85
CA ALA A 411 27.29 -1.77 -7.50
C ALA A 411 26.85 -1.89 -6.02
N LEU A 412 27.63 -1.31 -5.09
CA LEU A 412 27.31 -1.31 -3.66
C LEU A 412 26.04 -0.49 -3.35
N GLY A 413 25.80 0.62 -4.07
CA GLY A 413 24.61 1.45 -3.91
C GLY A 413 23.30 0.78 -4.33
N GLY A 414 23.34 -0.20 -5.25
CA GLY A 414 22.15 -0.90 -5.75
C GLY A 414 21.70 -2.11 -4.90
N LEU A 415 22.59 -2.66 -4.07
CA LEU A 415 22.31 -3.88 -3.29
C LEU A 415 21.16 -3.74 -2.27
N PRO A 416 21.01 -2.62 -1.52
CA PRO A 416 19.89 -2.46 -0.60
C PRO A 416 18.53 -2.47 -1.32
N GLN A 417 18.43 -1.80 -2.46
CA GLN A 417 17.20 -1.78 -3.27
C GLN A 417 16.89 -3.18 -3.84
N LEU A 418 17.90 -3.91 -4.30
CA LEU A 418 17.72 -5.27 -4.78
C LEU A 418 17.27 -6.21 -3.66
N GLY A 419 17.82 -6.06 -2.45
CA GLY A 419 17.37 -6.79 -1.26
C GLY A 419 15.89 -6.53 -0.96
N ARG A 420 15.46 -5.27 -0.97
CA ARG A 420 14.05 -4.89 -0.79
C ARG A 420 13.14 -5.51 -1.85
N SER A 421 13.57 -5.52 -3.11
CA SER A 421 12.83 -6.14 -4.20
C SER A 421 12.69 -7.66 -4.00
N MET A 422 13.77 -8.35 -3.62
CA MET A 422 13.74 -9.79 -3.35
C MET A 422 12.88 -10.16 -2.12
N THR A 423 12.78 -9.28 -1.12
CA THR A 423 11.80 -9.43 -0.03
C THR A 423 10.38 -9.52 -0.59
N TRP A 424 9.98 -8.59 -1.46
CA TRP A 424 8.64 -8.62 -2.07
C TRP A 424 8.39 -9.84 -2.95
N MET A 425 9.41 -10.34 -3.65
CA MET A 425 9.28 -11.58 -4.43
C MET A 425 9.08 -12.81 -3.53
N LEU A 426 9.72 -12.87 -2.36
CA LEU A 426 9.52 -13.92 -1.37
C LEU A 426 8.13 -13.84 -0.73
N GLU A 427 7.67 -12.64 -0.38
CA GLU A 427 6.33 -12.42 0.17
C GLU A 427 5.24 -12.76 -0.85
N ALA A 428 5.42 -12.40 -2.13
CA ALA A 428 4.54 -12.84 -3.21
C ALA A 428 4.47 -14.37 -3.31
N ALA A 429 5.61 -15.05 -3.12
CA ALA A 429 5.66 -16.51 -3.07
C ALA A 429 5.14 -17.11 -1.74
N GLN A 430 4.63 -16.28 -0.81
CA GLN A 430 4.21 -16.66 0.53
C GLN A 430 5.32 -17.37 1.31
N ILE A 431 6.54 -16.85 1.22
CA ILE A 431 7.72 -17.34 1.95
C ILE A 431 8.10 -16.28 2.98
N PRO A 432 8.05 -16.59 4.29
CA PRO A 432 8.25 -15.59 5.33
C PRO A 432 9.68 -15.03 5.31
N THR A 433 9.77 -13.70 5.32
CA THR A 433 11.03 -12.94 5.31
C THR A 433 11.45 -12.43 6.70
N ASP A 434 10.75 -12.83 7.75
CA ASP A 434 11.01 -12.38 9.12
C ASP A 434 12.28 -12.98 9.76
N GLY A 435 12.93 -12.16 10.59
CA GLY A 435 14.07 -12.54 11.41
C GLY A 435 15.33 -12.93 10.64
N TRP A 436 16.32 -13.49 11.34
CA TRP A 436 17.63 -13.82 10.72
C TRP A 436 17.53 -14.87 9.61
N ARG A 437 16.58 -15.81 9.72
CA ARG A 437 16.34 -16.83 8.68
C ARG A 437 15.73 -16.20 7.43
N GLY A 438 14.81 -15.26 7.61
CA GLY A 438 14.25 -14.48 6.52
C GLY A 438 15.29 -13.63 5.80
N LEU A 439 16.18 -12.96 6.55
CA LEU A 439 17.33 -12.25 5.98
C LEU A 439 18.23 -13.18 5.15
N LEU A 440 18.52 -14.39 5.64
CA LEU A 440 19.28 -15.39 4.85
C LEU A 440 18.55 -15.82 3.57
N ARG A 441 17.22 -15.92 3.58
CA ARG A 441 16.42 -16.21 2.39
C ARG A 441 16.47 -15.07 1.38
N VAL A 442 16.35 -13.83 1.84
CA VAL A 442 16.46 -12.63 1.00
C VAL A 442 17.84 -12.57 0.35
N GLN A 443 18.92 -12.70 1.13
CA GLN A 443 20.29 -12.70 0.59
C GLN A 443 20.55 -13.89 -0.34
N GLY A 444 20.00 -15.06 -0.01
CA GLY A 444 20.03 -16.23 -0.87
C GLY A 444 19.36 -15.97 -2.22
N LEU A 445 18.15 -15.39 -2.22
CA LEU A 445 17.42 -15.07 -3.43
C LEU A 445 18.10 -13.97 -4.26
N VAL A 446 18.70 -12.95 -3.62
CA VAL A 446 19.56 -11.97 -4.32
C VAL A 446 20.67 -12.67 -5.10
N GLY A 447 21.36 -13.63 -4.48
CA GLY A 447 22.41 -14.42 -5.13
C GLY A 447 21.89 -15.25 -6.31
N ILE A 448 20.75 -15.93 -6.13
CA ILE A 448 20.09 -16.72 -7.19
C ILE A 448 19.68 -15.82 -8.34
N TYR A 449 19.03 -14.69 -8.06
CA TYR A 449 18.57 -13.74 -9.05
C TYR A 449 19.72 -13.20 -9.89
N LEU A 450 20.82 -12.75 -9.28
CA LEU A 450 21.99 -12.24 -10.00
C LEU A 450 22.70 -13.33 -10.83
N ALA A 451 22.67 -14.58 -10.41
CA ALA A 451 23.21 -15.69 -11.18
C ALA A 451 22.32 -16.03 -12.38
N THR A 452 21.00 -16.11 -12.17
CA THR A 452 20.02 -16.39 -13.23
C THR A 452 19.92 -15.24 -14.23
N LEU A 453 19.98 -13.99 -13.78
CA LEU A 453 19.95 -12.79 -14.63
C LEU A 453 21.09 -12.78 -15.65
N ARG A 454 22.28 -13.26 -15.28
CA ARG A 454 23.42 -13.40 -16.21
C ARG A 454 23.17 -14.45 -17.30
N VAL A 455 22.43 -15.51 -16.98
CA VAL A 455 22.04 -16.53 -17.96
C VAL A 455 20.92 -15.99 -18.85
N TRP A 456 19.92 -15.36 -18.26
CA TRP A 456 18.80 -14.73 -18.97
C TRP A 456 19.27 -13.74 -20.05
N LEU A 457 20.24 -12.88 -19.75
CA LEU A 457 20.80 -11.95 -20.74
C LEU A 457 21.35 -12.63 -21.99
N ARG A 458 21.80 -13.89 -21.88
CA ARG A 458 22.40 -14.68 -22.96
C ARG A 458 21.44 -15.74 -23.52
N ASP A 459 20.23 -15.80 -23.00
CA ASP A 459 19.25 -16.81 -23.37
C ASP A 459 18.37 -16.30 -24.52
N GLU A 460 18.73 -16.67 -25.75
CA GLU A 460 18.00 -16.32 -26.99
C GLU A 460 16.83 -17.27 -27.29
N SER A 461 16.50 -18.21 -26.39
CA SER A 461 15.38 -19.12 -26.59
C SER A 461 14.04 -18.41 -26.42
N LEU A 462 13.07 -18.74 -27.28
CA LEU A 462 11.71 -18.17 -27.25
C LEU A 462 10.95 -18.50 -25.96
N ASP A 463 11.28 -19.60 -25.30
CA ASP A 463 10.67 -20.12 -24.09
C ASP A 463 11.50 -19.86 -22.82
N LYS A 464 12.63 -19.17 -22.93
CA LYS A 464 13.59 -18.94 -21.84
C LYS A 464 14.04 -20.25 -21.14
N SER A 465 14.09 -21.35 -21.89
CA SER A 465 14.36 -22.69 -21.36
C SER A 465 15.69 -22.79 -20.59
N LYS A 466 16.74 -22.05 -20.98
CA LYS A 466 18.02 -22.05 -20.25
C LYS A 466 17.92 -21.27 -18.94
N THR A 467 17.18 -20.17 -18.93
CA THR A 467 16.90 -19.36 -17.75
C THR A 467 16.08 -20.15 -16.74
N MET A 468 14.99 -20.78 -17.20
CA MET A 468 14.15 -21.66 -16.39
C MET A 468 14.97 -22.81 -15.79
N ALA A 469 15.76 -23.50 -16.60
CA ALA A 469 16.61 -24.60 -16.13
C ALA A 469 17.63 -24.14 -15.08
N GLN A 470 18.22 -22.94 -15.26
CA GLN A 470 19.17 -22.38 -14.30
C GLN A 470 18.51 -22.01 -12.97
N LEU A 471 17.35 -21.35 -13.02
CA LEU A 471 16.56 -20.98 -11.84
C LEU A 471 16.12 -22.23 -11.07
N ASP A 472 15.55 -23.21 -11.78
CA ASP A 472 15.10 -24.48 -11.20
C ASP A 472 16.27 -25.24 -10.54
N ALA A 473 17.44 -25.28 -11.19
CA ALA A 473 18.63 -25.92 -10.65
C ALA A 473 19.12 -25.27 -9.33
N TYR A 474 19.06 -23.94 -9.22
CA TYR A 474 19.43 -23.24 -7.99
C TYR A 474 18.42 -23.47 -6.86
N LEU A 475 17.12 -23.45 -7.17
CA LEU A 475 16.08 -23.70 -6.18
C LEU A 475 16.13 -25.14 -5.65
N ARG A 476 16.32 -26.16 -6.52
CA ARG A 476 16.50 -27.56 -6.10
C ARG A 476 17.75 -27.78 -5.24
N ARG A 477 18.83 -27.06 -5.51
CA ARG A 477 20.09 -27.17 -4.74
C ARG A 477 19.90 -26.74 -3.28
N ILE A 478 18.97 -25.83 -3.01
CA ILE A 478 18.65 -25.34 -1.67
C ILE A 478 17.75 -26.32 -0.91
N GLU A 479 16.80 -26.98 -1.59
CA GLU A 479 16.00 -28.07 -0.99
C GLU A 479 16.89 -29.23 -0.52
N GLY A 480 17.85 -29.66 -1.34
CA GLY A 480 18.79 -30.73 -0.97
C GLY A 480 19.73 -30.39 0.21
N LEU A 481 19.95 -29.09 0.49
CA LEU A 481 20.65 -28.63 1.69
C LEU A 481 19.73 -28.68 2.93
N SER A 482 18.47 -28.26 2.79
CA SER A 482 17.46 -28.34 3.86
C SER A 482 17.22 -29.78 4.33
N GLU A 483 17.14 -30.74 3.40
CA GLU A 483 16.98 -32.17 3.71
C GLU A 483 18.22 -32.79 4.37
N ARG A 484 19.43 -32.33 4.02
CA ARG A 484 20.69 -32.79 4.62
C ARG A 484 20.90 -32.28 6.04
N PHE A 485 20.37 -31.09 6.37
CA PHE A 485 20.39 -30.54 7.72
C PHE A 485 19.16 -30.94 8.56
N GLY A 486 18.12 -31.53 7.94
CA GLY A 486 16.85 -31.90 8.58
C GLY A 486 16.78 -33.26 9.30
N ARG A 487 17.84 -34.09 9.30
CA ARG A 487 17.85 -35.39 10.00
C ARG A 487 18.34 -35.29 11.45
N ARG A 488 17.49 -34.77 12.33
CA ARG A 488 17.45 -35.17 13.76
C ARG A 488 15.98 -35.14 14.22
N ARG A 489 15.21 -36.16 13.82
CA ARG A 489 13.90 -36.47 14.43
C ARG A 489 14.12 -37.24 15.74
N ARG A 490 13.60 -36.72 16.84
CA ARG A 490 13.38 -37.45 18.11
C ARG A 490 12.24 -38.48 17.93
N PRO A 491 12.25 -39.62 18.64
CA PRO A 491 11.24 -40.67 18.45
C PRO A 491 9.89 -40.28 19.05
N ALA A 492 8.82 -40.82 18.45
CA ALA A 492 7.42 -40.50 18.71
C ALA A 492 6.93 -41.02 20.07
N GLY A 493 6.30 -40.13 20.85
CA GLY A 493 5.40 -40.48 21.96
C GLY A 493 3.96 -40.70 21.45
N PRO A 494 3.05 -41.17 22.33
CA PRO A 494 1.70 -41.60 21.95
C PRO A 494 0.83 -40.40 21.51
N PRO A 495 -0.31 -40.66 20.83
CA PRO A 495 -1.11 -39.61 20.22
C PRO A 495 -1.93 -38.90 21.30
N ASP A 496 -1.38 -37.81 21.84
CA ASP A 496 -2.16 -36.89 22.65
C ASP A 496 -2.86 -35.87 21.74
N THR A 497 -4.17 -35.80 21.98
CA THR A 497 -5.15 -34.78 21.61
C THR A 497 -4.57 -33.44 21.18
N GLN A 498 -5.14 -32.88 20.11
CA GLN A 498 -5.03 -31.46 19.77
C GLN A 498 -5.37 -30.62 21.01
N VAL A 499 -4.33 -30.26 21.76
CA VAL A 499 -4.34 -29.05 22.58
C VAL A 499 -4.11 -27.95 21.56
N GLU A 500 -5.19 -27.26 21.20
CA GLU A 500 -5.07 -25.89 20.72
C GLU A 500 -4.13 -25.20 21.69
N ALA A 501 -2.91 -24.90 21.25
CA ALA A 501 -2.01 -24.07 22.02
C ALA A 501 -2.67 -22.70 22.04
N GLU A 502 -3.43 -22.43 23.10
CA GLU A 502 -3.75 -21.07 23.48
C GLU A 502 -2.46 -20.25 23.41
N PRO A 503 -2.51 -19.04 22.83
CA PRO A 503 -1.35 -18.17 22.82
C PRO A 503 -0.85 -18.06 24.27
N PRO A 504 0.46 -18.11 24.54
CA PRO A 504 0.96 -18.03 25.91
C PRO A 504 0.31 -16.83 26.59
N GLU A 505 -0.37 -17.09 27.71
CA GLU A 505 -1.15 -16.10 28.48
C GLU A 505 -0.29 -14.86 28.86
N ASP A 506 1.04 -14.97 28.78
CA ASP A 506 2.02 -13.92 29.05
C ASP A 506 2.17 -12.83 27.97
N ARG A 507 1.52 -12.91 26.80
CA ARG A 507 1.56 -11.79 25.81
C ARG A 507 0.83 -10.52 26.30
N LYS A 508 -0.01 -10.63 27.33
CA LYS A 508 -0.80 -9.51 27.88
C LYS A 508 -0.02 -8.58 28.81
N ASP A 509 1.12 -9.02 29.36
CA ASP A 509 1.90 -8.25 30.35
C ASP A 509 3.35 -7.96 29.88
N MET A 510 3.53 -7.65 28.59
CA MET A 510 4.81 -7.12 28.10
C MET A 510 4.93 -5.63 28.43
N GLN A 511 5.25 -5.35 29.69
CA GLN A 511 5.50 -3.98 30.15
C GLN A 511 6.93 -3.54 29.82
N ASN A 512 7.09 -2.27 29.45
CA ASN A 512 8.41 -1.66 29.26
C ASN A 512 9.21 -1.77 30.55
N ARG A 513 10.38 -2.39 30.48
CA ARG A 513 11.31 -2.49 31.61
C ARG A 513 12.59 -1.77 31.25
N TYR A 514 13.20 -1.14 32.26
CA TYR A 514 14.56 -0.63 32.19
C TYR A 514 15.47 -1.61 32.92
N GLY A 515 16.27 -2.33 32.18
CA GLY A 515 17.40 -3.09 32.66
C GLY A 515 18.60 -2.18 32.93
N ARG A 516 19.72 -2.82 33.25
CA ARG A 516 20.89 -2.14 33.78
C ARG A 516 21.63 -1.37 32.67
N LEU A 517 21.76 -2.02 31.50
CA LEU A 517 22.39 -1.38 30.35
C LEU A 517 21.48 -0.33 29.72
N ALA A 518 20.17 -0.57 29.68
CA ALA A 518 19.19 0.41 29.23
C ALA A 518 19.23 1.70 30.07
N SER A 519 19.24 1.56 31.40
CA SER A 519 19.34 2.69 32.33
C SER A 519 20.65 3.47 32.16
N TRP A 520 21.77 2.77 31.98
CA TRP A 520 23.08 3.40 31.75
C TRP A 520 23.14 4.13 30.40
N VAL A 521 22.67 3.51 29.32
CA VAL A 521 22.58 4.16 28.02
C VAL A 521 21.66 5.38 28.07
N TYR A 522 20.53 5.30 28.79
CA TYR A 522 19.65 6.45 28.96
C TYR A 522 20.36 7.62 29.66
N ASP A 523 21.13 7.36 30.72
CA ASP A 523 21.88 8.40 31.43
C ASP A 523 22.97 9.05 30.56
N LEU A 524 23.59 8.28 29.65
CA LEU A 524 24.57 8.80 28.69
C LEU A 524 23.92 9.56 27.52
N ASP A 525 22.80 9.08 27.00
CA ASP A 525 22.08 9.71 25.88
C ASP A 525 21.41 11.01 26.32
N LYS A 526 20.84 11.01 27.53
CA LYS A 526 20.04 12.10 28.07
C LYS A 526 20.46 12.42 29.51
N PRO A 527 21.69 12.94 29.72
CA PRO A 527 22.21 13.24 31.04
C PRO A 527 21.38 14.33 31.72
N VAL A 528 21.49 14.41 33.05
CA VAL A 528 20.79 15.43 33.85
C VAL A 528 21.07 16.84 33.32
N GLY A 529 20.01 17.59 33.03
CA GLY A 529 20.13 18.92 32.44
C GLY A 529 20.23 18.95 30.91
N HIS A 530 20.21 17.81 30.21
CA HIS A 530 20.04 17.80 28.76
C HIS A 530 18.66 18.33 28.37
N SER A 531 18.60 19.27 27.43
CA SER A 531 17.35 19.90 26.98
C SER A 531 17.17 19.85 25.47
N PHE A 532 15.96 19.55 25.06
CA PHE A 532 15.49 19.61 23.68
C PHE A 532 14.78 20.95 23.37
N GLY A 533 14.93 21.96 24.24
CA GLY A 533 14.10 23.17 24.31
C GLY A 533 12.99 23.09 25.38
N ASP A 534 12.73 21.89 25.87
CA ASP A 534 11.74 21.55 26.89
C ASP A 534 11.98 22.20 28.26
N GLN A 535 13.22 22.30 28.74
CA GLN A 535 13.48 22.86 30.07
C GLN A 535 13.09 24.33 30.19
N ALA A 536 13.42 25.14 29.16
CA ALA A 536 13.05 26.55 29.13
C ALA A 536 11.53 26.69 29.02
N TYR A 537 10.90 25.84 28.21
CA TYR A 537 9.44 25.77 28.08
C TYR A 537 8.76 25.44 29.42
N TYR A 538 9.11 24.32 30.06
CA TYR A 538 8.50 23.92 31.33
C TYR A 538 8.74 24.98 32.42
N ARG A 539 9.95 25.53 32.54
CA ARG A 539 10.21 26.64 33.48
C ARG A 539 9.27 27.82 33.24
N GLN A 540 9.19 28.30 31.99
CA GLN A 540 8.31 29.41 31.63
C GLN A 540 6.83 29.12 31.94
N ARG A 541 6.37 27.89 31.66
CA ARG A 541 4.97 27.52 31.92
C ARG A 541 4.65 27.34 33.40
N LEU A 542 5.66 27.05 34.22
CA LEU A 542 5.55 26.85 35.67
C LEU A 542 5.80 28.12 36.50
N GLU A 543 6.30 29.21 35.92
CA GLU A 543 6.57 30.50 36.60
C GLU A 543 5.36 31.11 37.33
N HIS A 544 4.13 30.68 37.02
CA HIS A 544 2.90 31.15 37.66
C HIS A 544 2.20 30.06 38.49
N CYS A 545 2.93 28.99 38.84
CA CYS A 545 2.44 27.90 39.67
C CYS A 545 2.94 27.96 41.12
N ASP A 546 3.36 29.15 41.58
CA ASP A 546 3.99 29.39 42.89
C ASP A 546 3.11 28.98 44.09
N ASP A 547 1.81 28.81 43.88
CA ASP A 547 0.81 28.54 44.92
C ASP A 547 0.69 27.05 45.32
N GLY A 548 1.50 26.14 44.77
CA GLY A 548 1.45 24.72 45.19
C GLY A 548 2.50 23.79 44.57
N PRO A 549 2.58 22.54 45.05
CA PRO A 549 3.60 21.59 44.60
C PRO A 549 3.37 21.15 43.16
N ILE A 550 4.46 20.73 42.51
CA ILE A 550 4.48 20.22 41.14
C ILE A 550 4.77 18.72 41.20
N LEU A 551 4.11 17.92 40.37
CA LEU A 551 4.38 16.49 40.23
C LEU A 551 5.02 16.20 38.87
N GLU A 552 6.12 15.46 38.85
CA GLU A 552 6.68 14.84 37.64
C GLU A 552 6.55 13.31 37.74
N PRO A 553 5.57 12.70 37.07
CA PRO A 553 5.52 11.27 36.85
C PRO A 553 6.63 10.79 35.90
N ALA A 554 7.11 9.57 36.10
CA ALA A 554 8.18 8.95 35.30
C ALA A 554 9.45 9.83 35.23
N VAL A 555 9.97 10.24 36.39
CA VAL A 555 11.12 11.16 36.49
C VAL A 555 12.41 10.67 35.82
N GLY A 556 12.53 9.36 35.57
CA GLY A 556 13.73 8.75 35.02
C GLY A 556 14.98 9.02 35.86
N ASN A 557 16.08 9.35 35.20
CA ASN A 557 17.34 9.77 35.85
C ASN A 557 17.28 11.20 36.42
N GLY A 558 16.11 11.86 36.35
CA GLY A 558 15.91 13.22 36.83
C GLY A 558 16.33 14.30 35.84
N ARG A 559 16.32 14.00 34.53
CA ARG A 559 16.74 14.91 33.47
C ARG A 559 16.11 16.30 33.56
N LEU A 560 14.80 16.36 33.79
CA LEU A 560 14.04 17.60 33.96
C LEU A 560 13.81 17.91 35.46
N PHE A 561 13.50 16.89 36.26
CA PHE A 561 13.29 17.00 37.70
C PHE A 561 14.41 17.74 38.45
N VAL A 562 15.67 17.33 38.24
CA VAL A 562 16.81 17.86 39.01
C VAL A 562 17.06 19.35 38.72
N PRO A 563 17.10 19.82 37.44
CA PRO A 563 17.19 21.24 37.15
C PRO A 563 16.03 22.08 37.69
N LEU A 564 14.80 21.55 37.70
CA LEU A 564 13.64 22.26 38.28
C LEU A 564 13.77 22.37 39.80
N LEU A 565 14.15 21.28 40.47
CA LEU A 565 14.42 21.29 41.91
C LEU A 565 15.57 22.24 42.27
N GLU A 566 16.63 22.27 41.45
CA GLU A 566 17.77 23.19 41.60
C GLU A 566 17.36 24.66 41.42
N ALA A 567 16.42 24.92 40.51
CA ALA A 567 15.83 26.24 40.31
C ALA A 567 14.84 26.66 41.42
N GLY A 568 14.58 25.79 42.40
CA GLY A 568 13.74 26.09 43.57
C GLY A 568 12.26 25.76 43.41
N PHE A 569 11.86 25.08 42.33
CA PHE A 569 10.47 24.63 42.18
C PHE A 569 10.12 23.57 43.24
N PRO A 570 8.93 23.64 43.87
CA PRO A 570 8.47 22.66 44.86
C PRO A 570 8.01 21.38 44.17
N ILE A 571 8.95 20.64 43.60
CA ILE A 571 8.68 19.47 42.75
C ILE A 571 8.85 18.14 43.50
N GLU A 572 7.84 17.28 43.33
CA GLU A 572 7.83 15.88 43.74
C GLU A 572 7.75 14.98 42.51
N GLY A 573 8.19 13.74 42.62
CA GLY A 573 8.14 12.83 41.48
C GLY A 573 8.14 11.37 41.83
N PHE A 574 7.84 10.55 40.83
CA PHE A 574 7.92 9.10 40.95
C PHE A 574 8.40 8.44 39.68
N ASP A 575 8.93 7.23 39.80
CA ASP A 575 9.23 6.36 38.67
C ASP A 575 8.96 4.90 39.04
N ALA A 576 8.69 4.06 38.05
CA ALA A 576 8.50 2.63 38.26
C ALA A 576 9.85 1.92 38.52
N SER A 577 10.94 2.43 37.93
CA SER A 577 12.28 1.86 38.01
C SER A 577 13.05 2.37 39.22
N ALA A 578 13.38 1.46 40.13
CA ALA A 578 14.26 1.75 41.26
C ALA A 578 15.67 2.18 40.81
N GLU A 579 16.14 1.68 39.66
CA GLU A 579 17.46 2.02 39.11
C GLU A 579 17.50 3.47 38.60
N MET A 580 16.47 3.89 37.87
CA MET A 580 16.33 5.28 37.40
C MET A 580 16.23 6.27 38.57
N LEU A 581 15.44 5.93 39.60
CA LEU A 581 15.41 6.68 40.85
C LEU A 581 16.78 6.74 41.55
N GLY A 582 17.59 5.69 41.42
CA GLY A 582 18.97 5.66 41.89
C GLY A 582 19.83 6.75 41.24
N TYR A 583 19.82 6.83 39.90
CA TYR A 583 20.50 7.89 39.15
C TYR A 583 20.00 9.29 39.54
N CYS A 584 18.67 9.49 39.64
CA CYS A 584 18.08 10.76 40.02
C CYS A 584 18.51 11.21 41.44
N ARG A 585 18.46 10.30 42.42
CA ARG A 585 18.91 10.58 43.80
C ARG A 585 20.40 10.90 43.86
N GLU A 586 21.23 10.18 43.11
CA GLU A 586 22.67 10.45 43.04
C GLU A 586 22.95 11.83 42.41
N ALA A 587 22.25 12.17 41.34
CA ALA A 587 22.36 13.48 40.70
C ALA A 587 21.94 14.64 41.64
N CYS A 588 20.90 14.43 42.44
CA CYS A 588 20.49 15.37 43.49
C CYS A 588 21.56 15.48 44.59
N ARG A 589 22.07 14.33 45.08
CA ARG A 589 23.09 14.27 46.14
C ARG A 589 24.35 15.03 45.75
N ARG A 590 24.82 14.89 44.50
CA ARG A 590 25.98 15.62 43.97
C ARG A 590 25.76 17.14 43.94
N ARG A 591 24.51 17.60 43.87
CA ARG A 591 24.10 19.01 43.87
C ARG A 591 23.61 19.51 45.24
N ASN A 592 23.71 18.70 46.30
CA ASN A 592 23.19 19.00 47.63
C ASN A 592 21.67 19.29 47.68
N LEU A 593 20.90 18.70 46.75
CA LEU A 593 19.45 18.82 46.70
C LEU A 593 18.78 17.70 47.50
N ARG A 594 17.57 17.96 48.03
CA ARG A 594 16.76 16.98 48.76
C ARG A 594 15.53 16.61 47.93
N PRO A 595 15.56 15.48 47.20
CA PRO A 595 14.47 15.12 46.30
C PRO A 595 13.32 14.42 47.04
N ALA A 596 12.09 14.80 46.71
CA ALA A 596 10.88 14.10 47.12
C ALA A 596 10.49 13.06 46.04
N LEU A 597 11.04 11.85 46.16
CA LEU A 597 10.91 10.79 45.15
C LEU A 597 10.34 9.50 45.73
N THR A 598 9.35 8.94 45.05
CA THR A 598 8.72 7.66 45.40
C THR A 598 8.79 6.66 44.25
N GLN A 599 8.69 5.36 44.54
CA GLN A 599 8.60 4.34 43.50
C GLN A 599 7.13 3.94 43.32
N GLN A 600 6.53 4.32 42.20
CA GLN A 600 5.11 4.14 41.88
C GLN A 600 4.94 3.93 40.38
N ARG A 601 3.78 3.46 39.92
CA ARG A 601 3.47 3.34 38.49
C ARG A 601 2.29 4.23 38.12
N PHE A 602 2.10 4.47 36.83
CA PHE A 602 0.98 5.28 36.34
C PHE A 602 -0.38 4.71 36.74
N GLU A 603 -0.50 3.39 36.81
CA GLU A 603 -1.78 2.70 37.05
C GLU A 603 -2.28 2.89 38.50
N ASP A 604 -1.36 3.00 39.46
CA ASP A 604 -1.66 2.90 40.88
C ASP A 604 -1.07 4.02 41.76
N PHE A 605 -0.44 5.05 41.20
CA PHE A 605 0.09 6.15 42.02
C PHE A 605 -1.02 6.87 42.81
N SER A 606 -0.65 7.33 44.01
CA SER A 606 -1.54 8.03 44.92
C SER A 606 -0.79 9.00 45.82
N TYR A 607 -1.37 10.18 46.02
CA TYR A 607 -0.87 11.21 46.93
C TYR A 607 -2.03 11.81 47.73
N ASP A 608 -1.77 12.12 49.00
CA ASP A 608 -2.72 12.87 49.84
C ASP A 608 -2.80 14.35 49.42
N THR A 609 -1.69 14.87 48.89
CA THR A 609 -1.56 16.25 48.42
C THR A 609 -2.22 16.44 47.04
N ARG A 610 -2.67 17.67 46.76
CA ARG A 610 -3.08 18.11 45.42
C ARG A 610 -2.02 19.03 44.84
N PHE A 611 -1.76 18.90 43.54
CA PHE A 611 -0.67 19.59 42.85
C PHE A 611 -1.18 20.81 42.08
N ALA A 612 -0.40 21.88 42.08
CA ALA A 612 -0.66 23.06 41.23
C ALA A 612 -0.37 22.75 39.76
N ALA A 613 0.61 21.87 39.49
CA ALA A 613 0.84 21.35 38.16
C ALA A 613 1.30 19.89 38.17
N ILE A 614 0.99 19.19 37.09
CA ILE A 614 1.56 17.88 36.75
C ILE A 614 2.28 18.05 35.41
N ILE A 615 3.56 17.68 35.34
CA ILE A 615 4.36 17.71 34.11
C ILE A 615 4.74 16.30 33.69
N VAL A 616 4.50 15.93 32.44
CA VAL A 616 4.78 14.60 31.88
C VAL A 616 5.66 14.78 30.64
N PRO A 617 6.99 14.91 30.82
CA PRO A 617 7.92 15.16 29.74
C PRO A 617 8.33 13.89 28.99
N ALA A 618 9.03 14.10 27.88
CA ALA A 618 9.64 13.09 27.02
C ALA A 618 8.69 11.96 26.57
N GLY A 619 7.41 12.26 26.31
CA GLY A 619 6.48 11.27 25.76
C GLY A 619 6.11 10.17 26.76
N SER A 620 6.32 10.38 28.06
CA SER A 620 6.19 9.30 29.06
C SER A 620 4.79 8.69 29.15
N LEU A 621 3.74 9.42 28.76
CA LEU A 621 2.38 8.87 28.65
C LEU A 621 2.27 7.76 27.59
N GLN A 622 3.13 7.78 26.57
CA GLN A 622 3.15 6.81 25.47
C GLN A 622 3.66 5.43 25.91
N LEU A 623 4.24 5.34 27.11
CA LEU A 623 4.58 4.07 27.77
C LEU A 623 3.32 3.31 28.24
N VAL A 624 2.18 3.99 28.38
CA VAL A 624 0.90 3.37 28.74
C VAL A 624 0.20 2.92 27.46
N THR A 625 0.40 1.66 27.10
CA THR A 625 0.03 1.16 25.76
C THR A 625 -1.45 0.88 25.60
N GLU A 626 -2.13 0.52 26.68
CA GLU A 626 -3.55 0.19 26.68
C GLU A 626 -4.40 1.47 26.75
N ALA A 627 -5.31 1.65 25.77
CA ALA A 627 -6.11 2.87 25.65
C ALA A 627 -6.93 3.19 26.91
N GLY A 628 -7.56 2.16 27.51
CA GLY A 628 -8.33 2.31 28.74
C GLY A 628 -7.46 2.69 29.93
N ALA A 629 -6.25 2.14 30.04
CA ALA A 629 -5.30 2.50 31.10
C ALA A 629 -4.82 3.94 30.94
N ALA A 630 -4.48 4.37 29.73
CA ALA A 630 -4.05 5.75 29.49
C ALA A 630 -5.17 6.76 29.79
N ALA A 631 -6.42 6.47 29.43
CA ALA A 631 -7.57 7.29 29.81
C ALA A 631 -7.77 7.35 31.33
N ALA A 632 -7.58 6.23 32.04
CA ALA A 632 -7.62 6.18 33.50
C ALA A 632 -6.49 7.01 34.13
N VAL A 633 -5.30 7.03 33.54
CA VAL A 633 -4.16 7.86 33.96
C VAL A 633 -4.49 9.35 33.84
N LEU A 634 -5.09 9.78 32.73
CA LEU A 634 -5.53 11.18 32.58
C LEU A 634 -6.59 11.57 33.62
N THR A 635 -7.56 10.70 33.89
CA THR A 635 -8.55 10.88 34.96
C THR A 635 -7.88 10.97 36.33
N ARG A 636 -6.84 10.15 36.57
CA ARG A 636 -6.08 10.17 37.82
C ARG A 636 -5.26 11.46 37.96
N PHE A 637 -4.63 11.97 36.90
CA PHE A 637 -3.98 13.28 36.91
C PHE A 637 -4.97 14.39 37.26
N TYR A 638 -6.14 14.39 36.61
CA TYR A 638 -7.22 15.34 36.91
C TYR A 638 -7.59 15.31 38.40
N ALA A 639 -7.76 14.12 38.98
CA ALA A 639 -8.12 13.96 40.38
C ALA A 639 -7.06 14.52 41.35
N HIS A 640 -5.77 14.45 40.98
CA HIS A 640 -4.64 14.90 41.79
C HIS A 640 -4.26 16.39 41.60
N LEU A 641 -4.83 17.08 40.62
CA LEU A 641 -4.63 18.52 40.46
C LEU A 641 -5.50 19.32 41.44
N ALA A 642 -4.99 20.43 41.96
CA ALA A 642 -5.82 21.42 42.66
C ALA A 642 -6.80 22.09 41.66
N PRO A 643 -7.89 22.73 42.14
CA PRO A 643 -8.67 23.64 41.30
C PRO A 643 -7.75 24.65 40.60
N ASN A 644 -8.00 24.91 39.30
CA ASN A 644 -7.14 25.74 38.45
C ASN A 644 -5.74 25.15 38.16
N GLY A 645 -5.44 23.94 38.64
CA GLY A 645 -4.16 23.28 38.40
C GLY A 645 -3.98 22.86 36.94
N LYS A 646 -2.72 22.78 36.51
CA LYS A 646 -2.36 22.55 35.11
C LYS A 646 -1.77 21.16 34.87
N LEU A 647 -2.16 20.52 33.77
CA LEU A 647 -1.46 19.38 33.21
C LEU A 647 -0.66 19.85 31.99
N LEU A 648 0.64 19.57 31.98
CA LEU A 648 1.51 19.77 30.82
C LEU A 648 2.13 18.43 30.42
N LEU A 649 1.87 17.98 29.21
CA LEU A 649 2.43 16.73 28.70
C LEU A 649 2.96 16.93 27.28
N ASP A 650 4.03 16.23 26.94
CA ASP A 650 4.54 16.17 25.57
C ASP A 650 4.44 14.75 25.02
N LEU A 651 4.40 14.64 23.70
CA LEU A 651 4.27 13.39 22.96
C LEU A 651 5.08 13.49 21.68
N ASP A 652 5.74 12.39 21.32
CA ASP A 652 6.31 12.22 20.00
C ASP A 652 5.16 12.15 18.96
N PRO A 653 5.31 12.79 17.80
CA PRO A 653 4.30 12.76 16.74
C PRO A 653 4.20 11.37 16.12
N ILE A 654 3.04 11.04 15.53
CA ILE A 654 2.80 9.75 14.86
C ILE A 654 3.89 9.39 13.84
N GLY A 655 4.47 10.39 13.16
CA GLY A 655 5.56 10.20 12.21
C GLY A 655 6.80 9.50 12.80
N ALA A 656 7.12 9.73 14.08
CA ALA A 656 8.22 9.06 14.77
C ALA A 656 8.00 7.54 14.91
N PHE A 657 6.74 7.12 14.99
CA PHE A 657 6.32 5.73 15.15
C PHE A 657 6.11 4.98 13.85
N LEU A 658 5.89 5.70 12.75
CA LEU A 658 5.64 5.11 11.42
C LEU A 658 6.83 5.26 10.46
N GLY A 659 7.83 6.05 10.84
CA GLY A 659 9.07 6.23 10.07
C GLY A 659 9.92 4.96 9.95
N PRO A 660 11.01 5.01 9.15
CA PRO A 660 11.90 3.87 8.93
C PRO A 660 12.43 3.30 10.25
N SER A 661 12.42 1.97 10.35
CA SER A 661 12.97 1.23 11.49
C SER A 661 14.46 0.93 11.30
N GLY A 662 15.17 0.70 12.40
CA GLY A 662 16.58 0.33 12.37
C GLY A 662 17.49 1.52 12.66
N SER A 663 17.73 1.79 13.94
CA SER A 663 18.74 2.76 14.36
C SER A 663 19.85 2.03 15.13
N ILE A 664 21.10 2.42 14.88
CA ILE A 664 22.25 2.01 15.70
C ILE A 664 22.85 3.30 16.25
N ARG A 665 22.92 3.40 17.57
CA ARG A 665 23.57 4.49 18.29
C ARG A 665 24.67 3.94 19.18
N SER A 666 25.68 4.76 19.46
CA SER A 666 26.78 4.36 20.34
C SER A 666 27.32 5.52 21.15
N TRP A 667 27.81 5.20 22.34
CA TRP A 667 28.38 6.14 23.31
C TRP A 667 29.68 5.57 23.84
N THR A 668 30.63 6.45 24.16
CA THR A 668 31.89 6.08 24.81
C THR A 668 31.91 6.70 26.20
N THR A 669 32.22 5.89 27.21
CA THR A 669 32.33 6.35 28.59
C THR A 669 33.68 7.03 28.86
N ASP A 670 33.78 7.76 29.97
CA ASP A 670 35.05 8.36 30.39
C ASP A 670 36.16 7.32 30.66
N GLU A 671 35.78 6.08 30.97
CA GLU A 671 36.70 4.95 31.18
C GLU A 671 37.15 4.30 29.85
N GLY A 672 36.61 4.74 28.71
CA GLY A 672 36.92 4.20 27.38
C GLY A 672 36.05 3.03 26.93
N ASP A 673 35.04 2.65 27.72
CA ASP A 673 34.09 1.60 27.34
C ASP A 673 33.15 2.09 26.23
N LEU A 674 32.73 1.19 25.35
CA LEU A 674 31.76 1.47 24.30
C LEU A 674 30.41 0.83 24.65
N LEU A 675 29.34 1.63 24.64
CA LEU A 675 27.97 1.14 24.68
C LEU A 675 27.32 1.34 23.31
N THR A 676 26.55 0.35 22.86
CA THR A 676 25.77 0.43 21.62
C THR A 676 24.32 0.07 21.84
N LEU A 677 23.40 0.82 21.24
CA LEU A 677 21.97 0.50 21.18
C LEU A 677 21.61 0.20 19.73
N THR A 678 21.06 -0.99 19.48
CA THR A 678 20.41 -1.36 18.22
C THR A 678 18.91 -1.44 18.44
N GLU A 679 18.16 -0.59 17.77
CA GLU A 679 16.71 -0.64 17.74
C GLU A 679 16.24 -1.34 16.46
N HIS A 680 15.33 -2.30 16.61
CA HIS A 680 14.63 -2.92 15.50
C HIS A 680 13.12 -2.96 15.79
N ARG A 681 12.34 -2.14 15.08
CA ARG A 681 10.88 -2.21 15.16
C ARG A 681 10.40 -3.54 14.57
N VAL A 682 9.64 -4.29 15.37
CA VAL A 682 9.15 -5.62 15.03
C VAL A 682 7.70 -5.59 14.60
N GLU A 683 6.90 -4.70 15.19
CA GLU A 683 5.46 -4.65 14.93
C GLU A 683 4.93 -3.22 14.96
N THR A 684 3.90 -2.97 14.17
CA THR A 684 3.12 -1.74 14.15
C THR A 684 1.65 -2.12 14.02
N ASP A 685 0.91 -2.03 15.12
CA ASP A 685 -0.52 -2.31 15.19
C ASP A 685 -1.31 -1.00 15.04
N TYR A 686 -1.90 -0.83 13.86
CA TYR A 686 -2.71 0.36 13.55
C TYR A 686 -4.06 0.38 14.26
N VAL A 687 -4.59 -0.77 14.66
CA VAL A 687 -5.88 -0.88 15.36
C VAL A 687 -5.69 -0.56 16.84
N ALA A 688 -4.70 -1.18 17.47
CA ALA A 688 -4.34 -0.87 18.86
C ALA A 688 -3.61 0.47 19.02
N GLN A 689 -3.11 1.05 17.92
CA GLN A 689 -2.25 2.24 17.88
C GLN A 689 -0.94 2.06 18.67
N THR A 690 -0.25 0.92 18.47
CA THR A 690 0.99 0.61 19.21
C THR A 690 2.13 0.10 18.33
N THR A 691 3.37 0.50 18.65
CA THR A 691 4.60 -0.06 18.05
C THR A 691 5.27 -0.97 19.06
N LEU A 692 5.84 -2.07 18.59
CA LEU A 692 6.75 -2.91 19.38
C LEU A 692 8.14 -2.90 18.75
N SER A 693 9.15 -2.52 19.52
CA SER A 693 10.56 -2.53 19.13
C SER A 693 11.37 -3.48 19.99
N HIS A 694 12.37 -4.14 19.38
CA HIS A 694 13.45 -4.81 20.08
C HIS A 694 14.60 -3.83 20.27
N LEU A 695 14.99 -3.57 21.51
CA LEU A 695 16.15 -2.74 21.86
C LEU A 695 17.26 -3.66 22.38
N ARG A 696 18.37 -3.74 21.64
CA ARG A 696 19.57 -4.46 22.10
C ARG A 696 20.63 -3.48 22.55
N TYR A 697 21.00 -3.56 23.82
CA TYR A 697 22.10 -2.80 24.41
C TYR A 697 23.32 -3.72 24.56
N ASP A 698 24.46 -3.31 24.06
CA ASP A 698 25.72 -4.04 24.22
C ASP A 698 26.76 -3.14 24.88
N HIS A 699 27.50 -3.67 25.84
CA HIS A 699 28.62 -3.03 26.52
C HIS A 699 29.92 -3.72 26.13
N TRP A 700 30.89 -2.94 25.67
CA TRP A 700 32.17 -3.40 25.14
C TRP A 700 33.33 -2.74 25.87
N ARG A 701 34.37 -3.52 26.15
CA ARG A 701 35.64 -3.05 26.74
C ARG A 701 36.80 -3.74 26.04
N ASP A 702 37.77 -2.97 25.56
CA ASP A 702 38.95 -3.47 24.84
C ASP A 702 38.61 -4.44 23.68
N GLY A 703 37.52 -4.15 22.96
CA GLY A 703 37.03 -4.97 21.85
C GLY A 703 36.29 -6.25 22.25
N ASN A 704 36.13 -6.52 23.54
CA ASN A 704 35.38 -7.66 24.06
C ASN A 704 33.97 -7.24 24.48
N LEU A 705 32.97 -8.06 24.18
CA LEU A 705 31.60 -7.88 24.65
C LEU A 705 31.51 -8.28 26.13
N MET A 706 31.27 -7.31 27.00
CA MET A 706 31.17 -7.49 28.45
C MET A 706 29.76 -7.92 28.87
N ALA A 707 28.74 -7.29 28.28
CA ALA A 707 27.34 -7.59 28.57
C ALA A 707 26.46 -7.24 27.36
N SER A 708 25.33 -7.95 27.25
CA SER A 708 24.28 -7.68 26.26
C SER A 708 22.92 -7.82 26.92
N GLU A 709 22.02 -6.88 26.65
CA GLU A 709 20.67 -6.79 27.20
C GLU A 709 19.67 -6.57 26.06
N LEU A 710 18.61 -7.37 26.03
CA LEU A 710 17.54 -7.26 25.04
C LEU A 710 16.24 -6.89 25.74
N GLU A 711 15.62 -5.82 25.28
CA GLU A 711 14.35 -5.33 25.79
C GLU A 711 13.29 -5.27 24.69
N LEU A 712 12.05 -5.49 25.12
CA LEU A 712 10.88 -5.23 24.33
C LEU A 712 10.35 -3.86 24.74
N PHE A 713 10.22 -2.97 23.77
CA PHE A 713 9.81 -1.60 23.99
C PHE A 713 8.54 -1.32 23.19
N LYS A 714 7.41 -1.28 23.88
CA LYS A 714 6.09 -1.06 23.32
C LYS A 714 5.62 0.36 23.61
N LEU A 715 5.18 1.09 22.60
CA LEU A 715 4.70 2.46 22.76
C LEU A 715 3.34 2.63 22.09
N ARG A 716 2.48 3.47 22.66
CA ARG A 716 1.24 3.95 22.03
C ARG A 716 1.47 5.31 21.38
N TRP A 717 1.02 5.45 20.15
CA TRP A 717 0.96 6.76 19.49
C TRP A 717 -0.46 7.32 19.55
N TRP A 718 -0.54 8.64 19.58
CA TRP A 718 -1.80 9.37 19.72
C TRP A 718 -1.98 10.39 18.60
N GLY A 719 -3.21 10.57 18.14
CA GLY A 719 -3.57 11.72 17.32
C GLY A 719 -3.70 13.00 18.15
N VAL A 720 -3.40 14.17 17.57
CA VAL A 720 -3.55 15.47 18.25
C VAL A 720 -4.98 15.69 18.77
N ASN A 721 -5.97 15.37 17.93
CA ASN A 721 -7.38 15.47 18.29
C ASN A 721 -7.78 14.40 19.33
N GLU A 722 -7.20 13.21 19.25
CA GLU A 722 -7.46 12.11 20.18
C GLU A 722 -7.05 12.50 21.61
N VAL A 723 -5.84 13.04 21.78
CA VAL A 723 -5.36 13.54 23.10
C VAL A 723 -6.26 14.66 23.59
N SER A 724 -6.61 15.60 22.71
CA SER A 724 -7.45 16.74 23.08
C SER A 724 -8.84 16.30 23.54
N LEU A 725 -9.42 15.30 22.89
CA LEU A 725 -10.70 14.71 23.29
C LEU A 725 -10.57 13.89 24.58
N ALA A 726 -9.49 13.13 24.75
CA ALA A 726 -9.25 12.34 25.95
C ALA A 726 -9.07 13.23 27.19
N LEU A 727 -8.37 14.37 27.06
CA LEU A 727 -8.24 15.37 28.12
C LEU A 727 -9.61 15.96 28.50
N ARG A 728 -10.42 16.35 27.51
CA ARG A 728 -11.79 16.86 27.77
C ARG A 728 -12.67 15.80 28.42
N ALA A 729 -12.59 14.55 27.97
CA ALA A 729 -13.33 13.43 28.56
C ALA A 729 -12.93 13.16 30.02
N ALA A 730 -11.67 13.40 30.39
CA ALA A 730 -11.20 13.34 31.77
C ALA A 730 -11.65 14.54 32.64
N GLY A 731 -12.26 15.58 32.03
CA GLY A 731 -12.79 16.76 32.72
C GLY A 731 -11.93 18.02 32.61
N PHE A 732 -10.83 17.99 31.84
CA PHE A 732 -10.00 19.18 31.64
C PHE A 732 -10.67 20.21 30.71
N VAL A 733 -10.39 21.49 30.98
CA VAL A 733 -10.77 22.65 30.17
C VAL A 733 -9.53 23.36 29.61
N ASP A 734 -9.73 24.34 28.73
CA ASP A 734 -8.66 25.14 28.09
C ASP A 734 -7.54 24.30 27.47
N VAL A 735 -7.92 23.22 26.78
CA VAL A 735 -6.95 22.32 26.15
C VAL A 735 -6.28 23.01 24.96
N VAL A 736 -4.97 23.25 25.07
CA VAL A 736 -4.11 23.85 24.05
C VAL A 736 -3.10 22.82 23.56
N ALA A 737 -3.16 22.46 22.28
CA ALA A 737 -2.14 21.66 21.60
C ALA A 737 -1.14 22.58 20.90
N SER A 738 0.15 22.29 21.02
CA SER A 738 1.25 23.14 20.54
C SER A 738 2.40 22.32 19.94
N GLY A 739 2.98 22.78 18.84
CA GLY A 739 4.17 22.18 18.23
C GLY A 739 5.49 22.71 18.79
N ASN A 740 6.51 21.86 18.88
CA ASN A 740 7.91 22.24 19.11
C ASN A 740 8.15 23.11 20.36
N TYR A 741 7.47 22.79 21.47
CA TYR A 741 7.53 23.54 22.74
C TYR A 741 7.25 25.05 22.59
N ARG A 742 6.35 25.43 21.67
CA ARG A 742 5.90 26.82 21.48
C ARG A 742 4.43 26.94 21.81
N HIS A 743 4.12 27.32 23.05
CA HIS A 743 2.73 27.41 23.53
C HIS A 743 1.85 28.27 22.61
N GLY A 744 0.73 27.69 22.15
CA GLY A 744 -0.22 28.32 21.23
C GLY A 744 0.15 28.21 19.74
N HIS A 745 1.32 27.67 19.40
CA HIS A 745 1.70 27.40 18.02
C HIS A 745 1.01 26.11 17.54
N ALA A 746 0.02 26.24 16.66
CA ALA A 746 -0.74 25.09 16.15
C ALA A 746 0.19 23.97 15.62
N PRO A 747 -0.04 22.69 16.00
CA PRO A 747 0.74 21.56 15.53
C PRO A 747 0.81 21.43 14.00
N ARG A 748 1.98 21.05 13.49
CA ARG A 748 2.30 20.85 12.08
C ARG A 748 2.88 19.46 11.83
N GLN A 749 2.93 19.08 10.56
CA GLN A 749 3.39 17.75 10.15
C GLN A 749 4.90 17.53 10.40
N ASP A 750 5.68 18.61 10.38
CA ASP A 750 7.13 18.64 10.53
C ASP A 750 7.58 19.00 11.95
N ASP A 751 6.66 19.08 12.91
CA ASP A 751 7.04 19.26 14.31
C ASP A 751 7.67 17.98 14.87
N ASP A 752 8.80 18.11 15.55
CA ASP A 752 9.53 16.99 16.16
C ASP A 752 8.88 16.52 17.46
N ILE A 753 8.10 17.40 18.10
CA ILE A 753 7.41 17.14 19.37
C ILE A 753 6.08 17.88 19.44
N LEU A 754 5.10 17.24 20.07
CA LEU A 754 3.80 17.81 20.38
C LEU A 754 3.72 18.08 21.88
N SER A 755 3.16 19.21 22.28
CA SER A 755 2.96 19.57 23.68
C SER A 755 1.50 19.97 23.91
N PHE A 756 0.95 19.55 25.05
CA PHE A 756 -0.42 19.83 25.45
C PHE A 756 -0.41 20.48 26.81
N GLU A 757 -1.19 21.54 26.94
CA GLU A 757 -1.52 22.16 28.21
C GLU A 757 -3.03 22.10 28.41
N ALA A 758 -3.45 21.71 29.61
CA ALA A 758 -4.85 21.61 29.98
C ALA A 758 -5.03 22.00 31.44
N ARG A 759 -6.21 22.48 31.81
CA ARG A 759 -6.49 23.01 33.15
C ARG A 759 -7.64 22.28 33.81
N ARG A 760 -7.52 22.04 35.12
CA ARG A 760 -8.65 21.60 35.94
C ARG A 760 -9.55 22.82 36.23
N PRO A 761 -10.84 22.79 35.88
CA PRO A 761 -11.73 23.92 36.12
C PRO A 761 -11.91 24.19 37.62
N THR A 762 -12.27 25.42 37.94
CA THR A 762 -12.64 25.81 39.31
C THR A 762 -14.06 25.36 39.64
N PRO A 763 -14.39 25.10 40.93
CA PRO A 763 -15.75 24.78 41.32
C PRO A 763 -16.74 25.86 40.86
N GLY A 764 -17.73 25.48 40.03
CA GLY A 764 -18.75 26.39 39.48
C GLY A 764 -18.47 26.96 38.10
N GLU A 765 -17.37 26.56 37.45
CA GLU A 765 -17.00 26.99 36.08
C GLU A 765 -17.65 26.12 34.98
N LEU A 766 -18.10 24.92 35.32
CA LEU A 766 -18.73 23.94 34.42
C LEU A 766 -20.26 23.96 34.50
#